data_AF-A0AAP7DI36-F1
#
_entry.id   AF-A0AAP7DI36-F1
#
_cell.length_a   1.000
_cell.length_b   1.000
_cell.length_c   1.000
_cell.angle_alpha   90.00
_cell.angle_beta   90.00
_cell.angle_gamma   90.00
#
_symmetry.space_group_name_H-M   'P 1'
#
loop_
_entity.id
_entity.type
_entity.pdbx_description
1 polymer ?
#
loop_
_entity_poly.entity_id
_entity_poly.type
_entity_poly.pdbx_seq_one_letter_code
_entity_poly.pdbx_strand_id
1 'polypeptide(L)'
;MGKSNYSVRHKHTRRFGTKAAAVVLSGALFIQPALGWGSYVYADAPIESSSGDVAPVNSLQKISEEVLTSGARLVTYQYTLQRGSKTYKTRMNMIEADLRNPYIKLDVMTGKNGKTATGNPVTKMSKETGAVAGVNGDYWMMGSDQVPMGGSISEGVMITSPAELTGMYAFAVTKSGTPTIDQYRFTGSVALNDGQTFPLSGINKMKYDKEPGKQHSHMNALYVYTSAWSGMKRPNDTTTTPTEVLVRNGVVEQISDMGALPIEVPEDGVILRGHGQAADFMRRTMEVGTAVKIDYRLTSQTSGQAVDPSSFQMMISGHTLLVENGKASSFTRDTSGISGSGVTARTAVGYSKDGRYAYIVTAESNSVSSGFTLKEFQQALVQAGVWKAVNLDGGGSTTMTNRPLGEFDTKLTHETKEGGNNVRSVVNGLGVFTTAPTGKVKGMTLSGEKMLFVGQRATYSMKAYDEYYNPVDASNLDVKWSSADGKMKWDKDAFVAQSSGKATIVATTGGAKTTAEITVIGAKDLSSLQIATSSAPLTAGASVPVPIKATLLDGNKATVPASAIKWELRGFNGKVVDGVLRVDSVPAGTKIGYAIASYDGLKTMIPVTLGAEKLIDSFNQSSMSVSFSGLPKGSTKGQASIEGGFGGRGSNDKVIKLSYDMKAGGNADKFAYAELNGSTGIDLPSGTSGLKFDVYGDKSFNNLRLEIHDANKKAHYVNVAESINWDGWKKVEVDLSSLGISYPAKLKRLYLVNFKEDQDERATEGAVAFDNLTAQLPAGSSDIFPSATMNLTVNSKSSKVNGDVKKMDVAPIVLNGSTYVPVRVVLDAFGGEALWNGSAQSVTIMRGERFLEMIVNQKGFVRNGSRLTSDVAPIIRQGRTLVPLRFVSEQLGLTVKWDQNTKSITIH
;
A
#
# COMPACT_ATOMS: atom_id res chain seq x y z
N MET A 1 -45.12 -9.07 -52.78
CA MET A 1 -45.11 -9.93 -54.00
C MET A 1 -44.10 -11.05 -53.78
N GLY A 2 -44.39 -12.30 -54.17
CA GLY A 2 -43.52 -13.50 -54.02
C GLY A 2 -43.31 -13.95 -52.55
N LYS A 3 -43.64 -15.16 -52.05
CA LYS A 3 -43.73 -16.53 -52.62
C LYS A 3 -42.44 -16.93 -53.39
N SER A 4 -41.89 -18.15 -53.33
CA SER A 4 -42.32 -19.47 -52.83
C SER A 4 -41.05 -20.38 -52.70
N ASN A 5 -40.96 -21.55 -52.04
CA ASN A 5 -41.77 -22.35 -51.10
C ASN A 5 -40.91 -23.57 -50.64
N TYR A 6 -41.47 -24.46 -49.80
CA TYR A 6 -41.11 -25.89 -49.60
C TYR A 6 -39.90 -26.26 -48.71
N SER A 7 -39.87 -27.35 -47.91
CA SER A 7 -40.81 -28.11 -47.05
C SER A 7 -40.21 -29.51 -46.77
N VAL A 8 -40.73 -30.20 -45.73
CA VAL A 8 -40.98 -31.68 -45.69
C VAL A 8 -39.76 -32.57 -45.29
N ARG A 9 -39.85 -33.63 -44.46
CA ARG A 9 -40.99 -34.34 -43.82
C ARG A 9 -40.62 -35.04 -42.49
N HIS A 10 -41.64 -35.48 -41.74
CA HIS A 10 -41.59 -36.34 -40.54
C HIS A 10 -40.83 -37.67 -40.66
N LYS A 11 -40.39 -38.23 -39.50
CA LYS A 11 -41.04 -39.43 -38.92
C LYS A 11 -40.70 -39.69 -37.43
N HIS A 12 -41.63 -40.35 -36.73
CA HIS A 12 -41.53 -40.78 -35.32
C HIS A 12 -40.64 -42.01 -35.11
N THR A 13 -40.11 -42.17 -33.88
CA THR A 13 -40.33 -43.40 -33.06
C THR A 13 -40.07 -43.15 -31.57
N ARG A 14 -40.84 -43.80 -30.68
CA ARG A 14 -40.59 -43.90 -29.22
C ARG A 14 -40.03 -45.30 -28.90
N ARG A 15 -39.08 -45.42 -27.95
CA ARG A 15 -39.27 -46.12 -26.65
C ARG A 15 -37.96 -46.32 -25.84
N PHE A 16 -38.09 -46.06 -24.53
CA PHE A 16 -37.41 -46.63 -23.34
C PHE A 16 -35.91 -46.99 -23.32
N GLY A 17 -35.23 -46.54 -22.26
CA GLY A 17 -33.92 -47.03 -21.80
C GLY A 17 -33.36 -46.23 -20.62
N THR A 18 -33.69 -46.62 -19.38
CA THR A 18 -33.21 -45.99 -18.14
C THR A 18 -31.70 -46.11 -17.94
N LYS A 19 -31.04 -45.02 -17.53
CA LYS A 19 -29.90 -45.01 -16.58
C LYS A 19 -29.77 -43.64 -15.92
N ALA A 20 -29.53 -43.62 -14.61
CA ALA A 20 -29.45 -42.40 -13.82
C ALA A 20 -28.10 -41.69 -14.02
N ALA A 21 -28.14 -40.35 -14.00
CA ALA A 21 -26.98 -39.50 -13.79
C ALA A 21 -27.28 -38.55 -12.62
N ALA A 22 -26.60 -38.74 -11.49
CA ALA A 22 -26.74 -37.87 -10.34
C ALA A 22 -25.98 -36.55 -10.60
N VAL A 23 -26.71 -35.45 -10.77
CA VAL A 23 -26.12 -34.11 -10.75
C VAL A 23 -25.94 -33.69 -9.30
N VAL A 24 -24.69 -33.56 -8.87
CA VAL A 24 -24.36 -33.05 -7.53
C VAL A 24 -24.61 -31.54 -7.51
N LEU A 25 -25.78 -31.15 -7.00
CA LEU A 25 -26.09 -29.78 -6.64
C LEU A 25 -25.26 -29.40 -5.40
N SER A 26 -24.20 -28.62 -5.60
CA SER A 26 -23.46 -27.97 -4.53
C SER A 26 -24.30 -26.86 -3.90
N GLY A 27 -25.08 -27.22 -2.88
CA GLY A 27 -25.96 -26.28 -2.18
C GLY A 27 -25.17 -25.21 -1.40
N ALA A 28 -25.36 -23.95 -1.76
CA ALA A 28 -25.02 -22.83 -0.90
C ALA A 28 -26.06 -22.75 0.23
N LEU A 29 -25.64 -23.05 1.46
CA LEU A 29 -26.46 -22.91 2.66
C LEU A 29 -26.69 -21.42 2.98
N PHE A 30 -27.82 -20.89 2.52
CA PHE A 30 -28.36 -19.63 3.06
C PHE A 30 -28.78 -19.85 4.51
N ILE A 31 -28.00 -19.32 5.44
CA ILE A 31 -28.43 -19.19 6.84
C ILE A 31 -29.31 -17.94 6.93
N GLN A 32 -30.63 -18.12 6.90
CA GLN A 32 -31.56 -17.06 7.32
C GLN A 32 -31.50 -16.90 8.84
N PRO A 33 -31.39 -15.66 9.37
CA PRO A 33 -31.84 -15.36 10.71
C PRO A 33 -33.37 -15.46 10.73
N ALA A 34 -33.92 -16.24 11.65
CA ALA A 34 -35.36 -16.28 11.86
C ALA A 34 -35.85 -14.94 12.42
N LEU A 35 -36.83 -14.37 11.72
CA LEU A 35 -37.87 -13.39 12.09
C LEU A 35 -37.63 -12.41 13.27
N GLY A 36 -37.92 -11.12 13.11
CA GLY A 36 -38.69 -10.54 12.00
C GLY A 36 -38.57 -9.04 11.85
N TRP A 37 -38.43 -8.64 10.57
CA TRP A 37 -39.03 -7.43 10.03
C TRP A 37 -40.11 -7.87 9.02
N GLY A 38 -41.24 -7.15 9.00
CA GLY A 38 -42.41 -7.55 8.23
C GLY A 38 -42.21 -7.48 6.71
N SER A 39 -42.84 -8.41 6.00
CA SER A 39 -42.76 -8.56 4.55
C SER A 39 -43.26 -7.34 3.77
N TYR A 40 -42.50 -6.92 2.77
CA TYR A 40 -43.03 -6.19 1.61
C TYR A 40 -42.68 -6.95 0.33
N VAL A 41 -43.61 -6.91 -0.62
CA VAL A 41 -43.62 -7.76 -1.81
C VAL A 41 -42.48 -7.41 -2.76
N TYR A 42 -41.62 -8.38 -3.05
CA TYR A 42 -40.67 -8.31 -4.16
C TYR A 42 -41.40 -8.62 -5.47
N ALA A 43 -41.25 -7.74 -6.46
CA ALA A 43 -41.43 -8.10 -7.87
C ALA A 43 -40.09 -8.62 -8.40
N ASP A 44 -40.11 -9.64 -9.26
CA ASP A 44 -38.93 -10.41 -9.65
C ASP A 44 -37.81 -9.53 -10.27
N ALA A 45 -36.60 -9.68 -9.75
CA ALA A 45 -35.39 -9.18 -10.38
C ALA A 45 -34.91 -10.20 -11.43
N PRO A 46 -34.70 -9.81 -12.71
CA PRO A 46 -34.12 -10.69 -13.70
C PRO A 46 -32.68 -11.10 -13.35
N ILE A 47 -32.33 -12.34 -13.67
CA ILE A 47 -31.01 -12.93 -13.47
C ILE A 47 -29.95 -12.14 -14.26
N GLU A 48 -28.82 -11.81 -13.62
CA GLU A 48 -27.70 -11.14 -14.29
C GLU A 48 -27.11 -12.01 -15.41
N SER A 49 -27.03 -11.43 -16.62
CA SER A 49 -26.09 -11.86 -17.66
C SER A 49 -24.91 -10.89 -17.70
N SER A 50 -23.69 -11.41 -17.73
CA SER A 50 -22.48 -10.59 -17.81
C SER A 50 -22.30 -9.93 -19.18
N SER A 51 -22.81 -8.71 -19.34
CA SER A 51 -22.43 -7.75 -20.39
C SER A 51 -21.83 -6.50 -19.76
N GLY A 52 -20.81 -5.92 -20.41
CA GLY A 52 -20.10 -4.74 -19.93
C GLY A 52 -20.87 -3.43 -20.16
N ASP A 53 -22.06 -3.31 -19.59
CA ASP A 53 -22.89 -2.13 -19.76
C ASP A 53 -22.36 -0.94 -18.95
N VAL A 54 -22.19 0.20 -19.63
CA VAL A 54 -21.71 1.44 -19.02
C VAL A 54 -22.82 2.01 -18.15
N ALA A 55 -22.57 2.12 -16.84
CA ALA A 55 -23.53 2.69 -15.90
C ALA A 55 -24.06 4.06 -16.38
N PRO A 56 -25.39 4.31 -16.31
CA PRO A 56 -25.98 5.51 -16.89
C PRO A 56 -25.37 6.78 -16.29
N VAL A 57 -25.20 7.80 -17.12
CA VAL A 57 -24.66 9.10 -16.70
C VAL A 57 -25.58 9.73 -15.64
N ASN A 58 -24.97 10.37 -14.64
CA ASN A 58 -25.62 10.97 -13.48
C ASN A 58 -26.41 9.95 -12.62
N SER A 59 -25.86 8.74 -12.45
CA SER A 59 -26.40 7.71 -11.56
C SER A 59 -25.49 7.44 -10.35
N LEU A 60 -26.13 7.12 -9.23
CA LEU A 60 -25.54 6.62 -7.99
C LEU A 60 -25.64 5.08 -7.94
N GLN A 61 -24.51 4.39 -7.87
CA GLN A 61 -24.45 2.93 -7.69
C GLN A 61 -23.82 2.59 -6.35
N LYS A 62 -24.48 1.75 -5.52
CA LYS A 62 -23.87 1.18 -4.32
C LYS A 62 -22.77 0.19 -4.72
N ILE A 63 -21.58 0.32 -4.13
CA ILE A 63 -20.43 -0.56 -4.41
C ILE A 63 -19.97 -1.38 -3.21
N SER A 64 -20.24 -0.95 -1.97
CA SER A 64 -19.96 -1.73 -0.76
C SER A 64 -20.86 -1.32 0.42
N GLU A 65 -20.98 -2.21 1.41
CA GLU A 65 -21.60 -1.95 2.70
C GLU A 65 -20.82 -2.68 3.79
N GLU A 66 -20.62 -2.02 4.93
CA GLU A 66 -19.96 -2.55 6.13
C GLU A 66 -20.78 -2.19 7.37
N VAL A 67 -20.98 -3.14 8.29
CA VAL A 67 -21.62 -2.87 9.58
C VAL A 67 -20.57 -2.34 10.56
N LEU A 68 -20.85 -1.22 11.23
CA LEU A 68 -19.93 -0.56 12.16
C LEU A 68 -20.23 -0.90 13.63
N THR A 69 -21.52 -1.03 13.94
CA THR A 69 -22.07 -1.44 15.23
C THR A 69 -23.56 -1.77 15.06
N SER A 70 -24.21 -2.33 16.07
CA SER A 70 -25.67 -2.43 16.15
C SER A 70 -26.33 -1.06 15.93
N GLY A 71 -27.01 -0.90 14.79
CA GLY A 71 -27.72 0.33 14.44
C GLY A 71 -26.94 1.32 13.57
N ALA A 72 -25.69 1.03 13.18
CA ALA A 72 -24.96 1.87 12.23
C ALA A 72 -24.17 1.06 11.18
N ARG A 73 -24.23 1.51 9.93
CA ARG A 73 -23.50 0.93 8.80
C ARG A 73 -22.88 2.01 7.91
N LEU A 74 -21.74 1.69 7.30
CA LEU A 74 -21.12 2.46 6.24
C LEU A 74 -21.57 1.90 4.88
N VAL A 75 -22.08 2.74 4.00
CA VAL A 75 -22.42 2.41 2.62
C VAL A 75 -21.58 3.29 1.70
N THR A 76 -20.80 2.67 0.80
CA THR A 76 -20.05 3.39 -0.22
C THR A 76 -20.76 3.29 -1.56
N TYR A 77 -20.93 4.44 -2.20
CA TYR A 77 -21.49 4.59 -3.52
C TYR A 77 -20.46 5.14 -4.50
N GLN A 78 -20.55 4.74 -5.76
CA GLN A 78 -19.89 5.38 -6.90
C GLN A 78 -20.95 6.15 -7.68
N TYR A 79 -20.78 7.47 -7.77
CA TYR A 79 -21.58 8.32 -8.65
C TYR A 79 -20.84 8.54 -9.97
N THR A 80 -21.51 8.30 -11.10
CA THR A 80 -20.95 8.53 -12.44
C THR A 80 -21.44 9.88 -12.97
N LEU A 81 -20.52 10.82 -13.17
CA LEU A 81 -20.78 12.20 -13.61
C LEU A 81 -20.42 12.40 -15.08
N GLN A 82 -21.11 13.31 -15.77
CA GLN A 82 -20.62 13.86 -17.03
C GLN A 82 -20.39 15.37 -16.90
N ARG A 83 -19.18 15.83 -17.27
CA ARG A 83 -18.83 17.25 -17.36
C ARG A 83 -18.31 17.53 -18.76
N GLY A 84 -19.13 18.19 -19.58
CA GLY A 84 -18.88 18.31 -21.03
C GLY A 84 -18.96 16.95 -21.72
N SER A 85 -17.94 16.60 -22.51
CA SER A 85 -17.83 15.28 -23.16
C SER A 85 -17.14 14.20 -22.31
N LYS A 86 -16.63 14.55 -21.12
CA LYS A 86 -15.87 13.62 -20.27
C LYS A 86 -16.72 13.05 -19.14
N THR A 87 -16.60 11.75 -18.94
CA THR A 87 -17.19 11.02 -17.80
C THR A 87 -16.20 10.98 -16.64
N TYR A 88 -16.67 11.22 -15.42
CA TYR A 88 -15.91 11.16 -14.19
C TYR A 88 -16.61 10.24 -13.18
N LYS A 89 -15.85 9.71 -12.22
CA LYS A 89 -16.38 8.92 -11.11
C LYS A 89 -16.05 9.61 -9.80
N THR A 90 -17.01 9.63 -8.88
CA THR A 90 -16.84 10.17 -7.53
C THR A 90 -17.36 9.18 -6.52
N ARG A 91 -16.55 8.84 -5.52
CA ARG A 91 -16.97 8.01 -4.40
C ARG A 91 -17.65 8.86 -3.34
N MET A 92 -18.77 8.36 -2.83
CA MET A 92 -19.53 8.96 -1.75
C MET A 92 -19.71 7.92 -0.65
N ASN A 93 -19.24 8.22 0.54
CA ASN A 93 -19.31 7.37 1.72
C ASN A 93 -20.42 7.91 2.64
N MET A 94 -21.36 7.07 3.03
CA MET A 94 -22.51 7.43 3.86
C MET A 94 -22.58 6.50 5.06
N ILE A 95 -22.47 7.05 6.26
CA ILE A 95 -22.85 6.34 7.48
C ILE A 95 -24.34 6.54 7.69
N GLU A 96 -25.08 5.44 7.72
CA GLU A 96 -26.49 5.40 8.09
C GLU A 96 -26.58 5.00 9.57
N ALA A 97 -27.12 5.87 10.42
CA ALA A 97 -27.28 5.65 11.86
C ALA A 97 -28.76 5.65 12.24
N ASP A 98 -29.26 4.53 12.77
CA ASP A 98 -30.64 4.34 13.21
C ASP A 98 -30.86 5.00 14.60
N LEU A 99 -31.46 6.19 14.60
CA LEU A 99 -31.73 6.98 15.80
C LEU A 99 -32.80 6.35 16.72
N ARG A 100 -33.44 5.26 16.29
CA ARG A 100 -34.36 4.45 17.10
C ARG A 100 -33.69 3.22 17.72
N ASN A 101 -32.42 2.95 17.39
CA ASN A 101 -31.66 1.87 18.03
C ASN A 101 -31.18 2.34 19.41
N PRO A 102 -31.48 1.62 20.50
CA PRO A 102 -31.15 2.06 21.87
C PRO A 102 -29.63 2.10 22.14
N TYR A 103 -28.82 1.54 21.23
CA TYR A 103 -27.37 1.52 21.35
C TYR A 103 -26.65 2.58 20.52
N ILE A 104 -27.37 3.45 19.80
CA ILE A 104 -26.77 4.50 18.96
C ILE A 104 -26.93 5.87 19.63
N LYS A 105 -25.80 6.59 19.75
CA LYS A 105 -25.77 8.01 20.10
C LYS A 105 -25.00 8.77 19.01
N LEU A 106 -25.50 9.93 18.61
CA LEU A 106 -24.73 10.92 17.84
C LEU A 106 -24.32 12.06 18.76
N ASP A 107 -23.09 12.54 18.62
CA ASP A 107 -22.61 13.69 19.39
C ASP A 107 -21.52 14.48 18.65
N VAL A 108 -21.25 15.70 19.11
CA VAL A 108 -20.17 16.54 18.59
C VAL A 108 -18.86 16.15 19.25
N MET A 109 -17.84 15.94 18.43
CA MET A 109 -16.46 15.87 18.87
C MET A 109 -15.85 17.27 18.72
N THR A 110 -15.27 17.85 19.78
CA THR A 110 -14.76 19.23 19.75
C THR A 110 -13.26 19.26 20.02
N GLY A 111 -12.49 19.87 19.10
CA GLY A 111 -11.07 20.15 19.25
C GLY A 111 -10.23 19.03 19.87
N LYS A 112 -9.33 19.41 20.78
CA LYS A 112 -8.54 18.48 21.59
C LYS A 112 -9.22 18.33 22.94
N ASN A 113 -9.33 17.10 23.44
CA ASN A 113 -9.89 16.80 24.76
C ASN A 113 -11.32 17.38 24.97
N GLY A 114 -12.12 17.51 23.91
CA GLY A 114 -13.48 18.06 23.97
C GLY A 114 -13.57 19.59 24.08
N LYS A 115 -12.46 20.34 24.03
CA LYS A 115 -12.44 21.80 24.20
C LYS A 115 -12.42 22.55 22.86
N THR A 116 -13.12 23.68 22.81
CA THR A 116 -13.01 24.68 21.73
C THR A 116 -11.80 25.60 21.94
N ALA A 117 -11.60 26.55 21.04
CA ALA A 117 -10.38 27.35 20.92
C ALA A 117 -9.11 26.52 20.61
N THR A 118 -9.30 25.34 20.00
CA THR A 118 -8.24 24.45 19.57
C THR A 118 -8.76 23.50 18.49
N GLY A 119 -7.93 23.19 17.50
CA GLY A 119 -8.23 22.25 16.43
C GLY A 119 -7.53 20.91 16.61
N ASN A 120 -8.17 19.84 16.11
CA ASN A 120 -7.64 18.48 16.12
C ASN A 120 -8.09 17.73 14.86
N PRO A 121 -7.26 16.83 14.28
CA PRO A 121 -7.70 15.92 13.23
C PRO A 121 -8.85 15.01 13.68
N VAL A 122 -9.80 14.73 12.77
CA VAL A 122 -10.97 13.85 13.04
C VAL A 122 -10.56 12.44 13.51
N THR A 123 -9.42 11.93 13.03
CA THR A 123 -8.82 10.67 13.48
C THR A 123 -8.41 10.67 14.96
N LYS A 124 -7.98 11.83 15.48
CA LYS A 124 -7.65 11.99 16.90
C LYS A 124 -8.90 12.22 17.73
N MET A 125 -9.80 13.10 17.28
CA MET A 125 -11.09 13.35 17.94
C MET A 125 -11.92 12.07 18.14
N SER A 126 -11.98 11.20 17.12
CA SER A 126 -12.73 9.94 17.19
C SER A 126 -12.12 8.98 18.21
N LYS A 127 -10.78 8.94 18.31
CA LYS A 127 -10.06 8.14 19.30
C LYS A 127 -10.17 8.70 20.72
N GLU A 128 -10.06 10.02 20.90
CA GLU A 128 -10.19 10.72 22.18
C GLU A 128 -11.59 10.58 22.78
N THR A 129 -12.63 10.56 21.94
CA THR A 129 -14.04 10.45 22.38
C THR A 129 -14.59 9.03 22.38
N GLY A 130 -13.89 8.05 21.80
CA GLY A 130 -14.38 6.66 21.67
C GLY A 130 -15.47 6.48 20.60
N ALA A 131 -15.57 7.38 19.63
CA ALA A 131 -16.51 7.26 18.51
C ALA A 131 -16.19 6.02 17.66
N VAL A 132 -17.21 5.26 17.24
CA VAL A 132 -17.05 4.13 16.31
C VAL A 132 -16.94 4.59 14.86
N ALA A 133 -17.36 5.82 14.57
CA ALA A 133 -17.11 6.50 13.30
C ALA A 133 -17.28 8.01 13.49
N GLY A 134 -16.73 8.82 12.58
CA GLY A 134 -16.90 10.26 12.64
C GLY A 134 -16.40 11.01 11.43
N VAL A 135 -16.94 12.22 11.23
CA VAL A 135 -16.58 13.16 10.15
C VAL A 135 -16.18 14.53 10.69
N ASN A 136 -15.59 15.37 9.85
CA ASN A 136 -15.40 16.80 10.15
C ASN A 136 -16.73 17.56 10.23
N GLY A 137 -16.75 18.67 10.96
CA GLY A 137 -17.95 19.41 11.30
C GLY A 137 -18.09 20.75 10.60
N ASP A 138 -18.23 21.79 11.43
CA ASP A 138 -18.62 23.15 11.05
C ASP A 138 -17.48 23.94 10.39
N TYR A 139 -17.86 25.03 9.75
CA TYR A 139 -16.95 26.02 9.21
C TYR A 139 -16.29 26.85 10.32
N TRP A 140 -15.09 27.33 10.06
CA TRP A 140 -14.31 28.16 10.98
C TRP A 140 -13.41 29.13 10.20
N MET A 141 -13.00 30.22 10.86
CA MET A 141 -12.12 31.22 10.25
C MET A 141 -10.66 30.76 10.36
N MET A 142 -10.04 30.37 9.24
CA MET A 142 -8.61 30.00 9.25
C MET A 142 -7.74 31.16 9.73
N GLY A 143 -6.84 30.90 10.67
CA GLY A 143 -6.01 31.93 11.33
C GLY A 143 -6.67 32.66 12.51
N SER A 144 -7.90 32.30 12.89
CA SER A 144 -8.55 32.75 14.13
C SER A 144 -8.26 31.82 15.33
N ASP A 145 -8.95 32.05 16.44
CA ASP A 145 -8.88 31.30 17.70
C ASP A 145 -9.27 29.81 17.60
N GLN A 146 -9.56 29.25 16.42
CA GLN A 146 -9.94 27.83 16.20
C GLN A 146 -11.27 27.45 16.88
N VAL A 147 -12.33 28.19 16.55
CA VAL A 147 -13.71 28.02 17.07
C VAL A 147 -14.70 27.84 15.90
N PRO A 148 -15.73 26.98 16.01
CA PRO A 148 -16.77 26.87 14.99
C PRO A 148 -17.59 28.16 14.81
N MET A 149 -17.98 28.46 13.58
CA MET A 149 -18.77 29.65 13.23
C MET A 149 -20.19 29.57 13.76
N GLY A 150 -20.84 28.41 13.71
CA GLY A 150 -22.19 28.20 14.18
C GLY A 150 -22.30 27.60 15.58
N GLY A 151 -23.47 27.02 15.85
CA GLY A 151 -23.83 26.47 17.15
C GLY A 151 -23.33 25.04 17.33
N SER A 152 -22.92 24.73 18.56
CA SER A 152 -22.52 23.40 18.96
C SER A 152 -23.13 23.06 20.31
N ILE A 153 -23.83 21.93 20.38
CA ILE A 153 -24.35 21.34 21.62
C ILE A 153 -23.83 19.91 21.70
N SER A 154 -23.30 19.53 22.87
CA SER A 154 -22.87 18.16 23.17
C SER A 154 -23.45 17.75 24.52
N GLU A 155 -24.01 16.54 24.61
CA GLU A 155 -24.74 16.04 25.79
C GLU A 155 -25.87 16.96 26.32
N GLY A 156 -26.41 17.84 25.47
CA GLY A 156 -27.37 18.89 25.85
C GLY A 156 -26.75 20.16 26.48
N VAL A 157 -25.42 20.25 26.57
CA VAL A 157 -24.68 21.44 27.00
C VAL A 157 -24.28 22.28 25.78
N MET A 158 -24.51 23.59 25.82
CA MET A 158 -24.09 24.49 24.75
C MET A 158 -22.58 24.74 24.78
N ILE A 159 -21.86 24.10 23.86
CA ILE A 159 -20.42 24.25 23.68
C ILE A 159 -20.09 25.57 22.97
N THR A 160 -20.85 25.94 21.94
CA THR A 160 -20.79 27.27 21.31
C THR A 160 -22.19 27.73 20.91
N SER A 161 -22.50 29.02 21.05
CA SER A 161 -23.74 29.58 20.50
C SER A 161 -23.69 29.62 18.96
N PRO A 162 -24.82 29.73 18.25
CA PRO A 162 -24.81 30.23 16.87
C PRO A 162 -24.20 31.63 16.78
N ALA A 163 -23.45 31.92 15.71
CA ALA A 163 -23.09 33.30 15.36
C ALA A 163 -24.25 34.00 14.62
N GLU A 164 -24.29 35.33 14.71
CA GLU A 164 -25.20 36.19 13.96
C GLU A 164 -24.79 36.28 12.48
N LEU A 165 -25.01 35.18 11.75
CA LEU A 165 -24.70 35.03 10.32
C LEU A 165 -25.94 34.64 9.54
N THR A 166 -26.13 35.20 8.35
CA THR A 166 -27.34 35.00 7.56
C THR A 166 -27.29 33.65 6.85
N GLY A 167 -28.30 32.81 7.06
CA GLY A 167 -28.51 31.60 6.27
C GLY A 167 -27.82 30.31 6.75
N MET A 168 -27.12 30.36 7.89
CA MET A 168 -26.46 29.21 8.53
C MET A 168 -27.49 28.24 9.13
N TYR A 169 -27.45 26.97 8.70
CA TYR A 169 -28.30 25.89 9.22
C TYR A 169 -27.52 24.99 10.19
N ALA A 170 -28.20 24.41 11.17
CA ALA A 170 -27.65 23.37 12.05
C ALA A 170 -28.45 22.07 11.95
N PHE A 171 -27.74 20.95 12.01
CA PHE A 171 -28.33 19.64 12.27
C PHE A 171 -28.33 19.40 13.78
N ALA A 172 -29.48 18.98 14.32
CA ALA A 172 -29.61 18.66 15.73
C ALA A 172 -30.41 17.37 15.92
N VAL A 173 -30.13 16.66 17.01
CA VAL A 173 -30.90 15.49 17.45
C VAL A 173 -31.41 15.81 18.85
N THR A 174 -32.72 15.70 19.04
CA THR A 174 -33.38 15.86 20.35
C THR A 174 -33.07 14.68 21.28
N LYS A 175 -33.25 14.85 22.59
CA LYS A 175 -33.09 13.75 23.57
C LYS A 175 -34.03 12.56 23.34
N SER A 176 -35.08 12.70 22.51
CA SER A 176 -35.97 11.61 22.09
C SER A 176 -35.56 10.94 20.76
N GLY A 177 -34.37 11.26 20.23
CA GLY A 177 -33.87 10.70 18.97
C GLY A 177 -34.45 11.33 17.70
N THR A 178 -35.24 12.41 17.80
CA THR A 178 -35.80 13.08 16.61
C THR A 178 -34.75 14.01 15.98
N PRO A 179 -34.40 13.83 14.69
CA PRO A 179 -33.48 14.72 13.98
C PRO A 179 -34.20 15.95 13.40
N THR A 180 -33.51 17.09 13.36
CA THR A 180 -33.99 18.36 12.80
C THR A 180 -32.87 19.09 12.05
N ILE A 181 -33.22 19.83 10.99
CA ILE A 181 -32.34 20.80 10.34
C ILE A 181 -33.06 22.15 10.24
N ASP A 182 -32.54 23.17 10.93
CA ASP A 182 -33.12 24.52 11.01
C ASP A 182 -32.02 25.58 11.26
N GLN A 183 -32.34 26.86 11.12
CA GLN A 183 -31.51 27.96 11.60
C GLN A 183 -31.93 28.31 13.04
N TYR A 184 -30.95 28.58 13.90
CA TYR A 184 -31.19 28.95 15.29
C TYR A 184 -30.52 30.29 15.61
N ARG A 185 -31.28 31.22 16.17
CA ARG A 185 -30.74 32.45 16.78
C ARG A 185 -30.47 32.21 18.27
N PHE A 186 -29.33 32.67 18.76
CA PHE A 186 -29.06 32.76 20.20
C PHE A 186 -29.70 34.02 20.79
N THR A 187 -30.27 33.91 21.99
CA THR A 187 -30.66 35.06 22.82
C THR A 187 -30.37 34.73 24.28
N GLY A 188 -29.75 35.65 25.02
CA GLY A 188 -29.58 35.50 26.46
C GLY A 188 -29.44 36.83 27.19
N SER A 189 -29.28 36.75 28.50
CA SER A 189 -29.12 37.89 29.40
C SER A 189 -28.29 37.49 30.63
N VAL A 190 -27.52 38.43 31.12
CA VAL A 190 -26.95 38.41 32.47
C VAL A 190 -27.82 39.30 33.35
N ALA A 191 -28.25 38.79 34.50
CA ALA A 191 -29.08 39.50 35.47
C ALA A 191 -28.40 39.50 36.85
N LEU A 192 -28.52 40.61 37.57
CA LEU A 192 -27.98 40.82 38.91
C LEU A 192 -29.12 40.81 39.96
N ASN A 193 -28.76 40.62 41.22
CA ASN A 193 -29.74 40.54 42.32
C ASN A 193 -30.58 41.81 42.56
N ASP A 194 -30.10 42.96 42.10
CA ASP A 194 -30.82 44.25 42.15
C ASP A 194 -31.81 44.45 40.99
N GLY A 195 -31.91 43.47 40.09
CA GLY A 195 -32.77 43.51 38.91
C GLY A 195 -32.13 44.15 37.68
N GLN A 196 -30.88 44.63 37.74
CA GLN A 196 -30.17 45.12 36.56
C GLN A 196 -29.84 43.97 35.61
N THR A 197 -30.01 44.20 34.29
CA THR A 197 -29.78 43.18 33.26
C THR A 197 -28.99 43.72 32.07
N PHE A 198 -28.15 42.88 31.45
CA PHE A 198 -27.47 43.18 30.20
C PHE A 198 -27.61 42.03 29.18
N PRO A 199 -27.86 42.30 27.88
CA PRO A 199 -28.00 41.25 26.86
C PRO A 199 -26.71 40.43 26.64
N LEU A 200 -26.82 39.11 26.68
CA LEU A 200 -25.74 38.18 26.36
C LEU A 200 -25.76 37.87 24.85
N SER A 201 -24.64 38.12 24.17
CA SER A 201 -24.52 37.96 22.71
C SER A 201 -24.04 36.58 22.26
N GLY A 202 -23.37 35.80 23.14
CA GLY A 202 -22.97 34.44 22.79
C GLY A 202 -22.19 33.70 23.88
N ILE A 203 -21.88 32.44 23.57
CA ILE A 203 -21.15 31.48 24.42
C ILE A 203 -19.93 30.97 23.65
N ASN A 204 -18.74 31.04 24.28
CA ASN A 204 -17.47 30.51 23.76
C ASN A 204 -17.17 30.87 22.30
N LYS A 205 -17.41 32.12 21.89
CA LYS A 205 -17.26 32.55 20.49
C LYS A 205 -15.91 33.19 20.20
N MET A 206 -15.31 32.85 19.06
CA MET A 206 -14.29 33.70 18.43
C MET A 206 -14.92 35.02 17.95
N LYS A 207 -14.08 36.01 17.63
CA LYS A 207 -14.55 37.20 16.91
C LYS A 207 -14.92 36.88 15.46
N TYR A 208 -16.05 37.45 15.01
CA TYR A 208 -16.55 37.46 13.63
C TYR A 208 -17.23 38.80 13.32
N ASP A 209 -17.60 39.04 12.06
CA ASP A 209 -18.44 40.17 11.64
C ASP A 209 -19.89 39.71 11.44
N LYS A 210 -20.86 40.45 11.98
CA LYS A 210 -22.29 40.09 11.94
C LYS A 210 -22.88 40.27 10.54
N GLU A 211 -23.87 39.46 10.18
CA GLU A 211 -24.64 39.58 8.94
C GLU A 211 -26.15 39.71 9.22
N PRO A 212 -26.84 40.74 8.72
CA PRO A 212 -26.33 41.86 7.91
C PRO A 212 -25.57 42.91 8.75
N GLY A 213 -24.90 43.85 8.07
CA GLY A 213 -24.33 45.06 8.69
C GLY A 213 -22.83 45.06 8.98
N LYS A 214 -22.16 43.89 9.00
CA LYS A 214 -20.69 43.74 9.16
C LYS A 214 -20.10 44.43 10.40
N GLN A 215 -20.89 44.62 11.46
CA GLN A 215 -20.36 45.08 12.75
C GLN A 215 -19.55 43.96 13.41
N HIS A 216 -18.44 44.33 14.06
CA HIS A 216 -17.66 43.38 14.85
C HIS A 216 -18.51 42.80 15.99
N SER A 217 -18.61 41.47 16.04
CA SER A 217 -19.43 40.70 16.99
C SER A 217 -19.23 41.05 18.47
N HIS A 218 -18.03 41.48 18.85
CA HIS A 218 -17.64 41.78 20.22
C HIS A 218 -17.83 43.25 20.59
N MET A 219 -18.06 44.16 19.64
CA MET A 219 -18.27 45.58 19.92
C MET A 219 -19.53 45.81 20.76
N ASN A 220 -19.40 46.51 21.90
CA ASN A 220 -20.48 46.80 22.86
C ASN A 220 -21.21 45.56 23.43
N ALA A 221 -20.61 44.37 23.33
CA ALA A 221 -21.27 43.10 23.59
C ALA A 221 -20.71 42.38 24.81
N LEU A 222 -21.55 41.56 25.43
CA LEU A 222 -21.22 40.67 26.55
C LEU A 222 -21.24 39.21 26.06
N TYR A 223 -20.18 38.47 26.37
CA TYR A 223 -20.05 37.04 26.08
C TYR A 223 -19.73 36.28 27.36
N VAL A 224 -20.10 35.00 27.39
CA VAL A 224 -19.71 34.08 28.47
C VAL A 224 -18.78 33.00 27.92
N TYR A 225 -17.73 32.72 28.67
CA TYR A 225 -16.77 31.66 28.40
C TYR A 225 -16.84 30.64 29.53
N THR A 226 -16.92 29.36 29.17
CA THR A 226 -17.03 28.21 30.07
C THR A 226 -15.75 27.38 30.03
N SER A 227 -15.60 26.36 30.88
CA SER A 227 -14.46 25.44 30.84
C SER A 227 -14.23 24.71 29.51
N ALA A 228 -15.25 24.64 28.64
CA ALA A 228 -15.10 24.18 27.26
C ALA A 228 -14.17 25.06 26.41
N TRP A 229 -13.83 26.29 26.82
CA TRP A 229 -12.82 27.13 26.16
C TRP A 229 -11.41 26.73 26.58
N SER A 230 -10.56 26.36 25.62
CA SER A 230 -9.16 26.02 25.89
C SER A 230 -8.30 27.26 26.12
N GLY A 231 -7.42 27.22 27.13
CA GLY A 231 -6.35 28.21 27.31
C GLY A 231 -6.76 29.50 28.02
N MET A 232 -5.74 30.24 28.44
CA MET A 232 -5.85 31.42 29.31
C MET A 232 -6.26 32.73 28.61
N LYS A 233 -6.53 32.70 27.30
CA LYS A 233 -6.83 33.91 26.50
C LYS A 233 -8.14 33.73 25.76
N ARG A 234 -9.05 34.68 25.93
CA ARG A 234 -10.26 34.87 25.12
C ARG A 234 -9.93 35.78 23.92
N PRO A 235 -10.78 35.80 22.87
CA PRO A 235 -10.55 36.57 21.65
C PRO A 235 -10.38 38.05 21.93
N ASN A 236 -9.34 38.65 21.34
CA ASN A 236 -9.12 40.07 21.45
C ASN A 236 -9.78 40.82 20.29
N ASP A 237 -10.80 41.62 20.60
CA ASP A 237 -11.25 42.70 19.73
C ASP A 237 -10.16 43.79 19.72
N THR A 238 -9.79 44.28 18.55
CA THR A 238 -8.75 45.32 18.39
C THR A 238 -9.32 46.73 18.51
N THR A 239 -10.64 46.89 18.65
CA THR A 239 -11.32 48.19 18.74
C THR A 239 -11.57 48.65 20.18
N THR A 240 -11.61 47.73 21.16
CA THR A 240 -11.86 48.03 22.58
C THR A 240 -11.14 47.06 23.51
N THR A 241 -10.67 47.56 24.65
CA THR A 241 -10.14 46.72 25.72
C THR A 241 -11.31 46.04 26.48
N PRO A 242 -11.24 44.72 26.77
CA PRO A 242 -12.26 44.03 27.55
C PRO A 242 -12.25 44.44 29.02
N THR A 243 -13.36 44.22 29.70
CA THR A 243 -13.35 43.87 31.14
C THR A 243 -13.76 42.40 31.26
N GLU A 244 -13.17 41.68 32.20
CA GLU A 244 -13.53 40.29 32.47
C GLU A 244 -13.88 40.05 33.94
N VAL A 245 -14.85 39.17 34.17
CA VAL A 245 -15.39 38.85 35.50
C VAL A 245 -15.51 37.34 35.62
N LEU A 246 -14.78 36.76 36.58
CA LEU A 246 -14.91 35.36 36.97
C LEU A 246 -16.12 35.21 37.90
N VAL A 247 -17.05 34.35 37.50
CA VAL A 247 -18.23 33.99 38.27
C VAL A 247 -18.15 32.50 38.58
N ARG A 248 -18.16 32.12 39.86
CA ARG A 248 -18.23 30.72 40.32
C ARG A 248 -19.43 30.55 41.25
N ASN A 249 -20.12 29.42 41.12
CA ASN A 249 -21.34 29.14 41.89
C ASN A 249 -22.39 30.28 41.85
N GLY A 250 -22.45 31.02 40.74
CA GLY A 250 -23.36 32.16 40.56
C GLY A 250 -22.94 33.45 41.28
N VAL A 251 -21.70 33.58 41.75
CA VAL A 251 -21.19 34.78 42.44
C VAL A 251 -19.87 35.24 41.81
N VAL A 252 -19.68 36.56 41.68
CA VAL A 252 -18.43 37.18 41.22
C VAL A 252 -17.32 36.92 42.24
N GLU A 253 -16.25 36.25 41.80
CA GLU A 253 -15.06 35.95 42.59
C GLU A 253 -13.90 36.92 42.26
N GLN A 254 -13.73 37.28 40.99
CA GLN A 254 -12.62 38.13 40.53
C GLN A 254 -13.04 39.03 39.36
N ILE A 255 -12.54 40.26 39.33
CA ILE A 255 -12.73 41.22 38.23
C ILE A 255 -11.35 41.65 37.70
N SER A 256 -11.22 41.72 36.38
CA SER A 256 -10.12 42.35 35.66
C SER A 256 -10.65 43.54 34.86
N ASP A 257 -10.59 44.74 35.44
CA ASP A 257 -10.90 46.00 34.75
C ASP A 257 -9.88 46.26 33.62
N MET A 258 -10.38 46.67 32.45
CA MET A 258 -9.61 46.96 31.23
C MET A 258 -8.48 45.93 30.94
N GLY A 259 -8.77 44.65 31.14
CA GLY A 259 -7.79 43.57 31.03
C GLY A 259 -8.44 42.19 30.88
N ALA A 260 -7.59 41.18 30.72
CA ALA A 260 -8.02 39.78 30.67
C ALA A 260 -7.44 39.01 31.87
N LEU A 261 -8.24 38.13 32.45
CA LEU A 261 -7.84 37.24 33.54
C LEU A 261 -6.85 36.18 33.02
N PRO A 262 -5.62 36.04 33.55
CA PRO A 262 -4.61 35.11 33.04
C PRO A 262 -4.84 33.66 33.52
N ILE A 263 -6.08 33.17 33.45
CA ILE A 263 -6.53 31.85 33.90
C ILE A 263 -7.29 31.14 32.78
N GLU A 264 -7.28 29.80 32.79
CA GLU A 264 -8.30 29.01 32.11
C GLU A 264 -9.64 29.13 32.86
N VAL A 265 -10.75 28.89 32.19
CA VAL A 265 -12.07 28.94 32.85
C VAL A 265 -12.24 27.70 33.74
N PRO A 266 -12.52 27.85 35.05
CA PRO A 266 -12.75 26.71 35.95
C PRO A 266 -13.97 25.88 35.56
N GLU A 267 -13.96 24.57 35.87
CA GLU A 267 -15.09 23.66 35.59
C GLU A 267 -16.36 24.00 36.41
N ASP A 268 -16.23 24.69 37.54
CA ASP A 268 -17.32 25.16 38.41
C ASP A 268 -17.64 26.67 38.22
N GLY A 269 -17.18 27.26 37.12
CA GLY A 269 -17.28 28.69 36.86
C GLY A 269 -17.39 29.08 35.39
N VAL A 270 -17.53 30.38 35.19
CA VAL A 270 -17.55 31.04 33.88
C VAL A 270 -16.80 32.37 33.94
N ILE A 271 -16.26 32.81 32.81
CA ILE A 271 -15.75 34.18 32.64
C ILE A 271 -16.75 34.95 31.78
N LEU A 272 -17.37 35.99 32.35
CA LEU A 272 -18.02 37.03 31.58
C LEU A 272 -16.96 37.94 30.98
N ARG A 273 -17.09 38.25 29.68
CA ARG A 273 -16.21 39.15 28.95
C ARG A 273 -17.04 40.20 28.24
N GLY A 274 -16.91 41.45 28.66
CA GLY A 274 -17.63 42.59 28.12
C GLY A 274 -16.69 43.57 27.44
N HIS A 275 -17.14 44.17 26.35
CA HIS A 275 -16.44 45.19 25.59
C HIS A 275 -17.34 46.43 25.45
N GLY A 276 -16.74 47.64 25.39
CA GLY A 276 -17.49 48.90 25.27
C GLY A 276 -18.60 49.03 26.33
N GLN A 277 -19.83 49.26 25.89
CA GLN A 277 -21.00 49.37 26.79
C GLN A 277 -21.17 48.20 27.76
N ALA A 278 -20.78 46.98 27.38
CA ALA A 278 -20.83 45.82 28.28
C ALA A 278 -19.73 45.85 29.35
N ALA A 279 -18.54 46.36 29.02
CA ALA A 279 -17.49 46.62 30.01
C ALA A 279 -17.96 47.71 30.98
N ASP A 280 -18.51 48.81 30.47
CA ASP A 280 -19.03 49.91 31.29
C ASP A 280 -20.22 49.51 32.16
N PHE A 281 -21.02 48.52 31.75
CA PHE A 281 -22.05 47.92 32.59
C PHE A 281 -21.42 47.18 33.77
N MET A 282 -20.54 46.19 33.50
CA MET A 282 -19.93 45.37 34.56
C MET A 282 -19.17 46.23 35.58
N ARG A 283 -18.41 47.23 35.12
CA ARG A 283 -17.64 48.13 36.01
C ARG A 283 -18.48 49.05 36.89
N ARG A 284 -19.75 49.26 36.55
CA ARG A 284 -20.68 50.09 37.34
C ARG A 284 -21.61 49.27 38.24
N THR A 285 -21.68 47.96 38.05
CA THR A 285 -22.75 47.12 38.63
C THR A 285 -22.26 45.81 39.26
N MET A 286 -21.00 45.40 39.02
CA MET A 286 -20.42 44.19 39.57
C MET A 286 -19.23 44.52 40.48
N GLU A 287 -19.23 43.90 41.65
CA GLU A 287 -18.12 43.83 42.60
C GLU A 287 -17.93 42.38 43.07
N VAL A 288 -16.84 42.08 43.79
CA VAL A 288 -16.64 40.73 44.36
C VAL A 288 -17.75 40.46 45.38
N GLY A 289 -18.45 39.34 45.22
CA GLY A 289 -19.65 39.01 46.00
C GLY A 289 -20.98 39.35 45.31
N THR A 290 -21.00 40.09 44.19
CA THR A 290 -22.22 40.26 43.40
C THR A 290 -22.71 38.91 42.87
N ALA A 291 -23.97 38.54 43.12
CA ALA A 291 -24.55 37.34 42.52
C ALA A 291 -25.07 37.62 41.10
N VAL A 292 -24.91 36.63 40.23
CA VAL A 292 -25.05 36.72 38.78
C VAL A 292 -25.86 35.52 38.28
N LYS A 293 -27.00 35.80 37.64
CA LYS A 293 -27.80 34.81 36.92
C LYS A 293 -27.57 34.95 35.43
N ILE A 294 -27.32 33.84 34.75
CA ILE A 294 -27.12 33.79 33.29
C ILE A 294 -28.24 32.93 32.70
N ASP A 295 -29.09 33.54 31.89
CA ASP A 295 -30.18 32.86 31.17
C ASP A 295 -29.94 32.95 29.67
N TYR A 296 -30.14 31.85 28.94
CA TYR A 296 -30.07 31.83 27.48
C TYR A 296 -30.98 30.78 26.88
N ARG A 297 -31.32 30.97 25.60
CA ARG A 297 -32.15 30.06 24.80
C ARG A 297 -31.80 30.18 23.33
N LEU A 298 -32.18 29.17 22.56
CA LEU A 298 -32.24 29.26 21.11
C LEU A 298 -33.64 29.68 20.65
N THR A 299 -33.74 30.16 19.42
CA THR A 299 -35.02 30.39 18.72
C THR A 299 -34.94 29.85 17.31
N SER A 300 -35.79 28.87 17.00
CA SER A 300 -35.98 28.34 15.64
C SER A 300 -36.42 29.46 14.71
N GLN A 301 -35.72 29.69 13.60
CA GLN A 301 -36.13 30.71 12.63
C GLN A 301 -37.27 30.24 11.73
N THR A 302 -37.41 28.92 11.51
CA THR A 302 -38.53 28.38 10.74
C THR A 302 -39.87 28.46 11.50
N SER A 303 -39.88 28.21 12.82
CA SER A 303 -41.11 28.15 13.62
C SER A 303 -41.34 29.35 14.54
N GLY A 304 -40.32 30.19 14.77
CA GLY A 304 -40.34 31.26 15.76
C GLY A 304 -40.29 30.79 17.23
N GLN A 305 -40.34 29.48 17.48
CA GLN A 305 -40.40 28.93 18.84
C GLN A 305 -39.08 29.05 19.58
N ALA A 306 -39.18 29.36 20.87
CA ALA A 306 -38.07 29.26 21.80
C ALA A 306 -37.72 27.79 22.04
N VAL A 307 -36.42 27.47 22.05
CA VAL A 307 -35.91 26.13 22.27
C VAL A 307 -34.85 26.18 23.37
N ASP A 308 -35.05 25.39 24.43
CA ASP A 308 -34.02 25.13 25.42
C ASP A 308 -32.90 24.27 24.80
N PRO A 309 -31.64 24.71 24.78
CA PRO A 309 -30.49 23.90 24.37
C PRO A 309 -30.45 22.52 25.02
N SER A 310 -30.89 22.40 26.29
CA SER A 310 -30.90 21.15 27.04
C SER A 310 -31.88 20.10 26.50
N SER A 311 -32.83 20.49 25.63
CA SER A 311 -33.73 19.56 24.95
C SER A 311 -33.05 18.77 23.82
N PHE A 312 -31.91 19.25 23.32
CA PHE A 312 -31.08 18.53 22.38
C PHE A 312 -30.18 17.52 23.09
N GLN A 313 -29.93 16.39 22.41
CA GLN A 313 -28.78 15.54 22.70
C GLN A 313 -27.51 16.18 22.13
N MET A 314 -27.61 16.63 20.88
CA MET A 314 -26.50 17.24 20.14
C MET A 314 -27.00 18.27 19.13
N MET A 315 -26.14 19.24 18.78
CA MET A 315 -26.32 20.16 17.65
C MET A 315 -24.96 20.42 17.01
N ILE A 316 -24.89 20.37 15.68
CA ILE A 316 -23.73 20.81 14.91
C ILE A 316 -24.17 21.71 13.75
N SER A 317 -23.58 22.89 13.67
CA SER A 317 -23.80 23.79 12.54
C SER A 317 -23.10 23.32 11.27
N GLY A 318 -23.73 23.67 10.15
CA GLY A 318 -23.15 23.71 8.82
C GLY A 318 -23.51 25.04 8.16
N HIS A 319 -23.39 25.09 6.84
CA HIS A 319 -23.38 26.35 6.10
C HIS A 319 -24.64 26.64 5.32
N THR A 320 -25.03 25.74 4.41
CA THR A 320 -26.12 25.98 3.47
C THR A 320 -26.95 24.71 3.32
N LEU A 321 -28.26 24.86 3.13
CA LEU A 321 -29.14 23.74 2.87
C LEU A 321 -28.83 23.13 1.49
N LEU A 322 -28.77 21.80 1.43
CA LEU A 322 -28.54 21.02 0.22
C LEU A 322 -29.81 20.34 -0.28
N VAL A 323 -30.57 19.73 0.63
CA VAL A 323 -31.77 18.95 0.29
C VAL A 323 -32.89 19.39 1.22
N GLU A 324 -34.09 19.54 0.66
CA GLU A 324 -35.34 19.85 1.36
C GLU A 324 -36.46 19.03 0.72
N ASN A 325 -37.30 18.39 1.54
CA ASN A 325 -38.39 17.51 1.08
C ASN A 325 -38.00 16.49 -0.02
N GLY A 326 -36.80 15.89 0.10
CA GLY A 326 -36.27 14.90 -0.83
C GLY A 326 -35.86 15.47 -2.20
N LYS A 327 -35.64 16.78 -2.30
CA LYS A 327 -35.25 17.48 -3.54
C LYS A 327 -34.10 18.46 -3.27
N ALA A 328 -33.30 18.73 -4.30
CA ALA A 328 -32.27 19.76 -4.22
C ALA A 328 -32.88 21.12 -3.87
N SER A 329 -32.38 21.76 -2.80
CA SER A 329 -32.84 23.08 -2.35
C SER A 329 -32.11 24.22 -3.07
N SER A 330 -32.66 25.44 -3.00
CA SER A 330 -31.85 26.64 -3.17
C SER A 330 -30.81 26.73 -2.04
N PHE A 331 -29.62 27.25 -2.35
CA PHE A 331 -28.63 27.55 -1.31
C PHE A 331 -29.11 28.72 -0.45
N THR A 332 -28.98 28.59 0.87
CA THR A 332 -29.58 29.51 1.85
C THR A 332 -28.66 30.66 2.24
N ARG A 333 -27.40 30.64 1.76
CA ARG A 333 -26.44 31.75 1.77
C ARG A 333 -25.47 31.61 0.60
N ASP A 334 -24.69 32.66 0.30
CA ASP A 334 -23.70 32.62 -0.78
C ASP A 334 -22.71 31.46 -0.59
N THR A 335 -22.36 30.79 -1.68
CA THR A 335 -21.48 29.61 -1.68
C THR A 335 -20.11 29.87 -2.31
N SER A 336 -19.83 31.11 -2.75
CA SER A 336 -18.55 31.45 -3.39
C SER A 336 -17.34 31.12 -2.50
N GLY A 337 -17.38 31.55 -1.23
CA GLY A 337 -16.34 31.31 -0.22
C GLY A 337 -16.15 29.84 0.18
N ILE A 338 -17.09 28.95 -0.15
CA ILE A 338 -17.01 27.51 0.13
C ILE A 338 -16.85 26.66 -1.14
N SER A 339 -16.32 27.28 -2.20
CA SER A 339 -16.11 26.66 -3.52
C SER A 339 -17.38 26.05 -4.10
N GLY A 340 -18.55 26.70 -3.98
CA GLY A 340 -19.86 26.12 -4.32
C GLY A 340 -19.95 25.56 -5.75
N SER A 341 -19.42 26.31 -6.72
CA SER A 341 -19.30 25.93 -8.13
C SER A 341 -18.02 25.15 -8.46
N GLY A 342 -17.08 25.03 -7.51
CA GLY A 342 -15.82 24.33 -7.68
C GLY A 342 -15.96 22.83 -7.42
N VAL A 343 -15.18 22.01 -8.11
CA VAL A 343 -15.15 20.56 -7.87
C VAL A 343 -14.17 20.26 -6.74
N THR A 344 -14.65 19.67 -5.64
CA THR A 344 -13.79 19.26 -4.51
C THR A 344 -14.45 18.21 -3.61
N ALA A 345 -13.76 17.77 -2.56
CA ALA A 345 -14.30 16.87 -1.55
C ALA A 345 -15.36 17.60 -0.71
N ARG A 346 -16.38 16.89 -0.23
CA ARG A 346 -17.54 17.47 0.48
C ARG A 346 -17.90 16.67 1.72
N THR A 347 -18.45 17.33 2.73
CA THR A 347 -19.10 16.68 3.88
C THR A 347 -20.52 17.23 4.03
N ALA A 348 -21.47 16.39 4.42
CA ALA A 348 -22.83 16.79 4.74
C ALA A 348 -23.43 15.91 5.85
N VAL A 349 -24.48 16.41 6.48
CA VAL A 349 -25.34 15.61 7.35
C VAL A 349 -26.81 15.84 6.99
N GLY A 350 -27.61 14.78 7.03
CA GLY A 350 -29.03 14.78 6.72
C GLY A 350 -29.78 13.70 7.46
N TYR A 351 -31.06 13.52 7.13
CA TYR A 351 -31.90 12.47 7.72
C TYR A 351 -32.94 11.92 6.73
N SER A 352 -33.53 10.76 7.07
CA SER A 352 -34.56 10.06 6.28
C SER A 352 -35.95 10.70 6.42
N LYS A 353 -36.85 10.42 5.47
CA LYS A 353 -38.20 11.01 5.43
C LYS A 353 -39.05 10.70 6.68
N ASP A 354 -38.82 9.55 7.30
CA ASP A 354 -39.49 9.11 8.52
C ASP A 354 -38.73 9.51 9.81
N GLY A 355 -37.65 10.27 9.69
CA GLY A 355 -36.81 10.71 10.80
C GLY A 355 -36.07 9.58 11.53
N ARG A 356 -36.07 8.35 11.02
CA ARG A 356 -35.42 7.19 11.67
C ARG A 356 -33.90 7.24 11.53
N TYR A 357 -33.38 7.54 10.34
CA TYR A 357 -31.96 7.48 10.06
C TYR A 357 -31.36 8.87 9.96
N ALA A 358 -30.22 9.07 10.61
CA ALA A 358 -29.28 10.12 10.24
C ALA A 358 -28.35 9.60 9.15
N TYR A 359 -28.01 10.47 8.21
CA TYR A 359 -27.09 10.21 7.11
C TYR A 359 -25.90 11.15 7.21
N ILE A 360 -24.73 10.60 7.52
CA ILE A 360 -23.47 11.34 7.69
C ILE A 360 -22.59 11.02 6.48
N VAL A 361 -22.28 12.02 5.66
CA VAL A 361 -21.84 11.79 4.28
C VAL A 361 -20.54 12.51 3.97
N THR A 362 -19.55 11.81 3.39
CA THR A 362 -18.42 12.44 2.69
C THR A 362 -18.42 12.08 1.20
N ALA A 363 -17.88 12.97 0.38
CA ALA A 363 -17.56 12.71 -1.02
C ALA A 363 -16.07 12.94 -1.27
N GLU A 364 -15.40 11.94 -1.85
CA GLU A 364 -13.95 11.90 -2.04
C GLU A 364 -13.48 12.79 -3.21
N SER A 365 -12.31 13.42 -3.06
CA SER A 365 -11.60 14.10 -4.14
C SER A 365 -10.10 13.80 -4.02
N ASN A 366 -9.65 12.74 -4.68
CA ASN A 366 -8.31 12.14 -4.54
C ASN A 366 -7.90 11.46 -5.86
N SER A 367 -6.86 10.61 -5.83
CA SER A 367 -6.34 9.90 -7.01
C SER A 367 -7.37 9.00 -7.74
N VAL A 368 -8.42 8.56 -7.05
CA VAL A 368 -9.45 7.62 -7.58
C VAL A 368 -10.87 8.20 -7.62
N SER A 369 -11.06 9.46 -7.19
CA SER A 369 -12.37 10.10 -7.09
C SER A 369 -12.32 11.58 -7.47
N SER A 370 -13.22 12.03 -8.34
CA SER A 370 -13.16 13.36 -8.94
C SER A 370 -13.70 14.51 -8.07
N GLY A 371 -14.41 14.24 -6.98
CA GLY A 371 -15.11 15.24 -6.17
C GLY A 371 -16.40 15.79 -6.82
N PHE A 372 -17.09 16.69 -6.10
CA PHE A 372 -18.35 17.32 -6.52
C PHE A 372 -18.33 18.85 -6.39
N THR A 373 -19.06 19.51 -7.29
CA THR A 373 -19.71 20.81 -7.01
C THR A 373 -20.88 20.62 -6.05
N LEU A 374 -21.36 21.67 -5.37
CA LEU A 374 -22.51 21.51 -4.47
C LEU A 374 -23.76 21.00 -5.20
N LYS A 375 -24.01 21.47 -6.44
CA LYS A 375 -25.16 21.02 -7.24
C LYS A 375 -25.11 19.53 -7.59
N GLU A 376 -23.93 19.00 -7.95
CA GLU A 376 -23.76 17.56 -8.19
C GLU A 376 -23.97 16.77 -6.90
N PHE A 377 -23.47 17.27 -5.76
CA PHE A 377 -23.64 16.62 -4.46
C PHE A 377 -25.10 16.58 -4.01
N GLN A 378 -25.89 17.62 -4.27
CA GLN A 378 -27.34 17.61 -4.04
C GLN A 378 -28.03 16.47 -4.80
N GLN A 379 -27.67 16.22 -6.06
CA GLN A 379 -28.25 15.12 -6.84
C GLN A 379 -27.85 13.75 -6.29
N ALA A 380 -26.60 13.58 -5.87
CA ALA A 380 -26.14 12.34 -5.23
C ALA A 380 -26.87 12.06 -3.90
N LEU A 381 -27.08 13.08 -3.06
CA LEU A 381 -27.84 12.97 -1.80
C LEU A 381 -29.31 12.63 -2.04
N VAL A 382 -29.95 13.25 -3.04
CA VAL A 382 -31.34 12.95 -3.42
C VAL A 382 -31.48 11.51 -3.94
N GLN A 383 -30.55 11.03 -4.78
CA GLN A 383 -30.54 9.64 -5.26
C GLN A 383 -30.28 8.62 -4.14
N ALA A 384 -29.53 9.01 -3.10
CA ALA A 384 -29.33 8.21 -1.90
C ALA A 384 -30.54 8.23 -0.93
N GLY A 385 -31.63 8.92 -1.26
CA GLY A 385 -32.86 8.95 -0.46
C GLY A 385 -32.84 9.90 0.74
N VAL A 386 -31.87 10.83 0.82
CA VAL A 386 -31.81 11.82 1.89
C VAL A 386 -32.99 12.79 1.77
N TRP A 387 -33.71 13.03 2.86
CA TRP A 387 -34.93 13.86 2.85
C TRP A 387 -34.65 15.34 3.11
N LYS A 388 -33.77 15.64 4.06
CA LYS A 388 -33.27 16.99 4.34
C LYS A 388 -31.80 16.92 4.70
N ALA A 389 -30.98 17.84 4.21
CA ALA A 389 -29.53 17.83 4.40
C ALA A 389 -28.91 19.23 4.43
N VAL A 390 -27.89 19.42 5.27
CA VAL A 390 -27.07 20.62 5.37
C VAL A 390 -25.61 20.31 4.99
N ASN A 391 -24.96 21.23 4.30
CA ASN A 391 -23.55 21.15 3.93
C ASN A 391 -22.64 21.47 5.13
N LEU A 392 -21.72 20.58 5.47
CA LEU A 392 -20.65 20.78 6.46
C LEU A 392 -19.36 21.25 5.78
N ASP A 393 -18.28 21.51 6.53
CA ASP A 393 -17.01 21.94 5.94
C ASP A 393 -16.45 20.90 4.95
N GLY A 394 -15.74 21.36 3.92
CA GLY A 394 -15.34 20.54 2.78
C GLY A 394 -13.88 20.71 2.40
N GLY A 395 -13.53 20.37 1.15
CA GLY A 395 -12.16 20.47 0.66
C GLY A 395 -11.21 19.61 1.49
N GLY A 396 -10.08 20.16 1.91
CA GLY A 396 -9.07 19.46 2.73
C GLY A 396 -9.51 19.12 4.16
N SER A 397 -10.63 19.68 4.65
CA SER A 397 -11.24 19.27 5.92
C SER A 397 -12.01 17.94 5.80
N THR A 398 -12.47 17.60 4.58
CA THR A 398 -13.30 16.41 4.31
C THR A 398 -12.61 15.14 4.78
N THR A 399 -13.08 14.59 5.89
CA THR A 399 -12.52 13.40 6.52
C THR A 399 -13.66 12.52 6.99
N MET A 400 -13.61 11.22 6.71
CA MET A 400 -14.42 10.21 7.38
C MET A 400 -13.50 9.18 8.04
N THR A 401 -13.88 8.76 9.23
CA THR A 401 -13.25 7.65 9.94
C THR A 401 -14.32 6.65 10.34
N ASN A 402 -13.97 5.38 10.37
CA ASN A 402 -14.81 4.31 10.89
C ASN A 402 -13.95 3.25 11.57
N ARG A 403 -14.49 2.57 12.57
CA ARG A 403 -13.97 1.34 13.17
C ARG A 403 -14.42 0.18 12.28
N PRO A 404 -13.53 -0.44 11.48
CA PRO A 404 -13.94 -1.53 10.61
C PRO A 404 -14.35 -2.75 11.43
N LEU A 405 -15.12 -3.66 10.82
CA LEU A 405 -15.75 -4.76 11.54
C LEU A 405 -14.72 -5.69 12.22
N GLY A 406 -14.81 -5.78 13.56
CA GLY A 406 -13.89 -6.56 14.39
C GLY A 406 -12.55 -5.88 14.72
N GLU A 407 -12.40 -4.59 14.42
CA GLU A 407 -11.26 -3.76 14.86
C GLU A 407 -11.63 -2.98 16.13
N PHE A 408 -10.62 -2.65 16.96
CA PHE A 408 -10.81 -1.79 18.13
C PHE A 408 -10.67 -0.30 17.80
N ASP A 409 -9.65 0.08 17.03
CA ASP A 409 -9.40 1.47 16.64
C ASP A 409 -10.18 1.89 15.37
N THR A 410 -10.62 3.15 15.34
CA THR A 410 -11.05 3.82 14.11
C THR A 410 -9.90 4.02 13.13
N LYS A 411 -10.17 3.85 11.84
CA LYS A 411 -9.22 4.11 10.75
C LYS A 411 -9.81 5.14 9.79
N LEU A 412 -8.94 5.77 9.00
CA LEU A 412 -9.35 6.67 7.92
C LEU A 412 -10.09 5.86 6.85
N THR A 413 -11.33 6.24 6.52
CA THR A 413 -12.19 5.48 5.59
C THR A 413 -11.71 5.58 4.13
N HIS A 414 -11.11 6.72 3.76
CA HIS A 414 -10.60 7.00 2.43
C HIS A 414 -9.46 8.02 2.46
N GLU A 415 -8.57 8.01 1.46
CA GLU A 415 -7.54 9.05 1.29
C GLU A 415 -8.17 10.46 1.30
N THR A 416 -7.56 11.41 2.01
CA THR A 416 -8.00 12.82 2.02
C THR A 416 -7.59 13.52 0.72
N LYS A 417 -8.09 14.74 0.51
CA LYS A 417 -7.68 15.57 -0.64
C LYS A 417 -6.19 15.95 -0.60
N GLU A 418 -5.58 15.98 0.59
CA GLU A 418 -4.17 16.39 0.80
C GLU A 418 -3.17 15.23 0.60
N GLY A 419 -3.66 14.03 0.23
CA GLY A 419 -2.87 12.85 -0.09
C GLY A 419 -2.42 12.03 1.13
N GLY A 420 -2.34 10.72 0.96
CA GLY A 420 -1.93 9.76 1.99
C GLY A 420 -2.75 9.89 3.29
N ASN A 421 -2.05 9.88 4.42
CA ASN A 421 -2.64 10.01 5.76
C ASN A 421 -2.66 11.46 6.29
N ASN A 422 -2.53 12.47 5.41
CA ASN A 422 -2.54 13.87 5.81
C ASN A 422 -3.96 14.32 6.16
N VAL A 423 -4.29 14.30 7.46
CA VAL A 423 -5.59 14.75 7.98
C VAL A 423 -5.47 16.16 8.54
N ARG A 424 -6.24 17.09 7.99
CA ARG A 424 -6.28 18.49 8.42
C ARG A 424 -6.83 18.60 9.86
N SER A 425 -6.27 19.53 10.63
CA SER A 425 -6.81 19.93 11.93
C SER A 425 -8.10 20.73 11.74
N VAL A 426 -9.19 20.33 12.39
CA VAL A 426 -10.50 20.99 12.34
C VAL A 426 -11.01 21.30 13.75
N VAL A 427 -11.95 22.23 13.88
CA VAL A 427 -12.42 22.73 15.20
C VAL A 427 -13.45 21.81 15.87
N ASN A 428 -14.25 21.09 15.08
CA ASN A 428 -15.17 20.07 15.58
C ASN A 428 -15.48 19.02 14.48
N GLY A 429 -16.23 17.99 14.87
CA GLY A 429 -16.68 16.88 14.05
C GLY A 429 -17.98 16.28 14.57
N LEU A 430 -18.61 15.43 13.76
CA LEU A 430 -19.81 14.67 14.15
C LEU A 430 -19.41 13.21 14.33
N GLY A 431 -19.58 12.68 15.55
CA GLY A 431 -19.27 11.30 15.92
C GLY A 431 -20.51 10.41 16.01
N VAL A 432 -20.33 9.14 15.68
CA VAL A 432 -21.26 8.04 15.95
C VAL A 432 -20.69 7.24 17.10
N PHE A 433 -21.47 7.02 18.14
CA PHE A 433 -21.09 6.32 19.36
C PHE A 433 -21.98 5.09 19.57
N THR A 434 -21.43 4.06 20.20
CA THR A 434 -22.18 2.86 20.59
C THR A 434 -22.22 2.70 22.10
N THR A 435 -23.40 2.40 22.64
CA THR A 435 -23.61 1.98 24.03
C THR A 435 -23.98 0.50 24.14
N ALA A 436 -23.79 -0.26 23.05
CA ALA A 436 -24.06 -1.69 23.01
C ALA A 436 -23.17 -2.45 24.03
N PRO A 437 -23.74 -3.35 24.85
CA PRO A 437 -22.97 -4.15 25.78
C PRO A 437 -22.08 -5.17 25.04
N THR A 438 -21.13 -5.77 25.75
CA THR A 438 -20.40 -6.94 25.25
C THR A 438 -21.36 -8.14 25.14
N GLY A 439 -21.51 -8.68 23.94
CA GLY A 439 -22.32 -9.85 23.63
C GLY A 439 -21.50 -11.11 23.36
N LYS A 440 -22.16 -12.14 22.82
CA LYS A 440 -21.51 -13.39 22.40
C LYS A 440 -20.91 -13.26 21.00
N VAL A 441 -19.78 -13.94 20.76
CA VAL A 441 -19.14 -14.00 19.43
C VAL A 441 -20.13 -14.47 18.38
N LYS A 442 -20.36 -13.65 17.36
CA LYS A 442 -21.29 -13.91 16.24
C LYS A 442 -20.56 -14.24 14.95
N GLY A 443 -19.43 -13.59 14.70
CA GLY A 443 -18.71 -13.76 13.44
C GLY A 443 -17.22 -13.44 13.55
N MET A 444 -16.49 -13.90 12.53
CA MET A 444 -15.04 -13.82 12.47
C MET A 444 -14.56 -13.63 11.03
N THR A 445 -13.49 -12.86 10.84
CA THR A 445 -12.82 -12.72 9.55
C THR A 445 -11.37 -13.19 9.65
N LEU A 446 -10.91 -13.97 8.66
CA LEU A 446 -9.55 -14.47 8.58
C LEU A 446 -8.68 -13.58 7.68
N SER A 447 -7.42 -13.40 8.06
CA SER A 447 -6.40 -12.71 7.27
C SER A 447 -5.12 -13.55 7.22
N GLY A 448 -4.49 -13.63 6.05
CA GLY A 448 -3.26 -14.40 5.84
C GLY A 448 -3.03 -14.67 4.35
N GLU A 449 -2.02 -15.50 4.05
CA GLU A 449 -1.64 -15.80 2.67
C GLU A 449 -2.70 -16.64 1.94
N LYS A 450 -3.11 -16.19 0.75
CA LYS A 450 -4.09 -16.87 -0.12
C LYS A 450 -3.45 -17.84 -1.12
N MET A 451 -2.12 -17.79 -1.28
CA MET A 451 -1.34 -18.67 -2.14
C MET A 451 -0.16 -19.18 -1.32
N LEU A 452 0.06 -20.49 -1.31
CA LEU A 452 1.15 -21.16 -0.60
C LEU A 452 1.89 -22.11 -1.52
N PHE A 453 3.12 -22.47 -1.18
CA PHE A 453 3.87 -23.57 -1.77
C PHE A 453 3.76 -24.83 -0.90
N VAL A 454 3.85 -26.02 -1.50
CA VAL A 454 3.89 -27.30 -0.76
C VAL A 454 5.06 -27.27 0.23
N GLY A 455 4.80 -27.65 1.48
CA GLY A 455 5.74 -27.57 2.60
C GLY A 455 5.80 -26.22 3.30
N GLN A 456 5.21 -25.15 2.74
CA GLN A 456 5.19 -23.84 3.39
C GLN A 456 4.33 -23.85 4.66
N ARG A 457 4.88 -23.22 5.72
CA ARG A 457 4.17 -22.89 6.96
C ARG A 457 3.58 -21.48 6.84
N ALA A 458 2.30 -21.30 7.19
CA ALA A 458 1.62 -20.01 7.17
C ALA A 458 0.71 -19.83 8.39
N THR A 459 0.89 -18.71 9.08
CA THR A 459 0.03 -18.24 10.18
C THR A 459 -1.15 -17.43 9.64
N TYR A 460 -2.30 -17.52 10.28
CA TYR A 460 -3.49 -16.74 9.94
C TYR A 460 -3.94 -15.94 11.16
N SER A 461 -4.13 -14.64 10.99
CA SER A 461 -4.73 -13.78 12.01
C SER A 461 -6.25 -13.74 11.85
N MET A 462 -6.94 -13.41 12.93
CA MET A 462 -8.38 -13.38 12.99
C MET A 462 -8.86 -12.13 13.69
N LYS A 463 -9.95 -11.54 13.19
CA LYS A 463 -10.76 -10.56 13.92
C LYS A 463 -12.09 -11.21 14.26
N ALA A 464 -12.61 -10.94 15.45
CA ALA A 464 -13.89 -11.44 15.90
C ALA A 464 -14.81 -10.28 16.29
N TYR A 465 -16.11 -10.50 16.20
CA TYR A 465 -17.12 -9.53 16.64
C TYR A 465 -18.33 -10.24 17.26
N ASP A 466 -18.99 -9.54 18.17
CA ASP A 466 -20.15 -10.05 18.91
C ASP A 466 -21.49 -9.83 18.18
N GLU A 467 -22.59 -10.19 18.84
CA GLU A 467 -23.94 -10.05 18.30
C GLU A 467 -24.35 -8.60 17.99
N TYR A 468 -23.76 -7.64 18.71
CA TYR A 468 -23.89 -6.20 18.52
C TYR A 468 -22.82 -5.60 17.59
N TYR A 469 -21.97 -6.44 17.00
CA TYR A 469 -20.84 -6.06 16.15
C TYR A 469 -19.75 -5.24 16.86
N ASN A 470 -19.66 -5.31 18.19
CA ASN A 470 -18.48 -4.85 18.91
C ASN A 470 -17.29 -5.78 18.64
N PRO A 471 -16.05 -5.27 18.60
CA PRO A 471 -14.86 -6.09 18.44
C PRO A 471 -14.66 -7.00 19.66
N VAL A 472 -14.27 -8.25 19.38
CA VAL A 472 -13.90 -9.22 20.41
C VAL A 472 -12.43 -9.57 20.21
N ASP A 473 -11.66 -9.54 21.31
CA ASP A 473 -10.24 -9.90 21.28
C ASP A 473 -10.09 -11.40 21.00
N ALA A 474 -9.63 -11.72 19.80
CA ALA A 474 -9.46 -13.07 19.32
C ALA A 474 -8.41 -13.88 20.11
N SER A 475 -7.51 -13.22 20.86
CA SER A 475 -6.51 -13.91 21.69
C SER A 475 -7.12 -14.62 22.90
N ASN A 476 -8.30 -14.18 23.35
CA ASN A 476 -9.04 -14.76 24.47
C ASN A 476 -10.05 -15.85 24.04
N LEU A 477 -10.03 -16.28 22.77
CA LEU A 477 -10.98 -17.26 22.23
C LEU A 477 -10.34 -18.65 22.07
N ASP A 478 -11.06 -19.71 22.49
CA ASP A 478 -10.72 -21.09 22.12
C ASP A 478 -11.07 -21.32 20.64
N VAL A 479 -10.09 -21.13 19.75
CA VAL A 479 -10.27 -21.26 18.29
C VAL A 479 -9.84 -22.63 17.81
N LYS A 480 -10.80 -23.40 17.30
CA LYS A 480 -10.57 -24.71 16.69
C LYS A 480 -10.35 -24.57 15.20
N TRP A 481 -9.14 -24.92 14.76
CA TRP A 481 -8.68 -24.85 13.38
C TRP A 481 -8.71 -26.22 12.70
N SER A 482 -9.14 -26.26 11.44
CA SER A 482 -9.12 -27.47 10.62
C SER A 482 -8.98 -27.16 9.13
N SER A 483 -8.76 -28.20 8.32
CA SER A 483 -8.82 -28.15 6.86
C SER A 483 -9.96 -29.05 6.38
N ALA A 484 -10.77 -28.56 5.44
CA ALA A 484 -11.93 -29.29 4.94
C ALA A 484 -11.55 -30.45 3.97
N ASP A 485 -10.37 -30.37 3.35
CA ASP A 485 -9.90 -31.25 2.28
C ASP A 485 -8.58 -31.99 2.62
N GLY A 486 -8.00 -31.73 3.79
CA GLY A 486 -6.77 -32.36 4.25
C GLY A 486 -5.49 -31.90 3.55
N LYS A 487 -5.54 -30.94 2.61
CA LYS A 487 -4.34 -30.40 1.94
C LYS A 487 -3.57 -29.41 2.81
N MET A 488 -4.16 -28.97 3.92
CA MET A 488 -3.55 -28.09 4.92
C MET A 488 -3.56 -28.82 6.26
N LYS A 489 -2.40 -28.94 6.91
CA LYS A 489 -2.29 -29.53 8.25
C LYS A 489 -2.11 -28.42 9.29
N TRP A 490 -3.00 -28.33 10.27
CA TRP A 490 -2.76 -27.48 11.44
C TRP A 490 -1.65 -28.08 12.30
N ASP A 491 -0.68 -27.26 12.69
CA ASP A 491 0.45 -27.64 13.53
C ASP A 491 0.75 -26.50 14.52
N LYS A 492 0.23 -26.64 15.74
CA LYS A 492 0.31 -25.68 16.86
C LYS A 492 -0.37 -24.33 16.58
N ASP A 493 0.28 -23.45 15.83
CA ASP A 493 -0.05 -22.04 15.60
C ASP A 493 -0.15 -21.66 14.11
N ALA A 494 0.10 -22.60 13.20
CA ALA A 494 0.12 -22.36 11.77
C ALA A 494 -0.41 -23.57 10.98
N PHE A 495 -0.80 -23.33 9.72
CA PHE A 495 -1.00 -24.41 8.75
C PHE A 495 0.30 -24.71 7.99
N VAL A 496 0.53 -25.98 7.69
CA VAL A 496 1.55 -26.46 6.75
C VAL A 496 0.87 -27.06 5.52
N ALA A 497 1.16 -26.51 4.34
CA ALA A 497 0.62 -26.99 3.08
C ALA A 497 1.18 -28.40 2.74
N GLN A 498 0.30 -29.38 2.57
CA GLN A 498 0.65 -30.79 2.36
C GLN A 498 0.67 -31.20 0.88
N SER A 499 -0.26 -30.68 0.07
CA SER A 499 -0.38 -31.05 -1.35
C SER A 499 -1.06 -29.97 -2.19
N SER A 500 -0.83 -30.00 -3.50
CA SER A 500 -1.19 -28.92 -4.43
C SER A 500 -2.67 -28.90 -4.88
N GLY A 501 -3.17 -27.70 -5.16
CA GLY A 501 -4.52 -27.37 -5.58
C GLY A 501 -5.23 -26.43 -4.59
N LYS A 502 -6.51 -26.16 -4.83
CA LYS A 502 -7.35 -25.40 -3.89
C LYS A 502 -7.50 -26.17 -2.56
N ALA A 503 -7.42 -25.44 -1.46
CA ALA A 503 -7.65 -25.91 -0.10
C ALA A 503 -8.55 -24.92 0.66
N THR A 504 -9.30 -25.39 1.65
CA THR A 504 -10.13 -24.56 2.53
C THR A 504 -9.72 -24.79 3.98
N ILE A 505 -9.27 -23.72 4.64
CA ILE A 505 -9.08 -23.70 6.09
C ILE A 505 -10.35 -23.20 6.79
N VAL A 506 -10.59 -23.70 7.99
CA VAL A 506 -11.79 -23.43 8.80
C VAL A 506 -11.35 -23.03 10.20
N ALA A 507 -11.94 -21.96 10.74
CA ALA A 507 -11.83 -21.58 12.14
C ALA A 507 -13.22 -21.58 12.78
N THR A 508 -13.31 -22.10 14.01
CA THR A 508 -14.56 -22.17 14.78
C THR A 508 -14.33 -21.80 16.25
N THR A 509 -15.22 -20.99 16.82
CA THR A 509 -15.25 -20.68 18.26
C THR A 509 -16.64 -20.20 18.66
N GLY A 510 -17.11 -20.49 19.87
CA GLY A 510 -18.39 -19.99 20.40
C GLY A 510 -19.66 -20.30 19.58
N GLY A 511 -19.60 -21.22 18.59
CA GLY A 511 -20.66 -21.47 17.61
C GLY A 511 -20.51 -20.68 16.30
N ALA A 512 -19.68 -19.64 16.27
CA ALA A 512 -19.29 -18.94 15.05
C ALA A 512 -18.31 -19.80 14.21
N LYS A 513 -18.41 -19.67 12.88
CA LYS A 513 -17.56 -20.36 11.90
C LYS A 513 -17.13 -19.39 10.81
N THR A 514 -15.87 -19.48 10.40
CA THR A 514 -15.33 -18.73 9.25
C THR A 514 -14.37 -19.62 8.44
N THR A 515 -14.14 -19.27 7.18
CA THR A 515 -13.35 -20.07 6.23
C THR A 515 -12.53 -19.20 5.30
N ALA A 516 -11.36 -19.69 4.86
CA ALA A 516 -10.58 -19.06 3.81
C ALA A 516 -10.15 -20.09 2.74
N GLU A 517 -10.28 -19.69 1.46
CA GLU A 517 -9.74 -20.45 0.33
C GLU A 517 -8.26 -20.11 0.11
N ILE A 518 -7.43 -21.15 0.06
CA ILE A 518 -5.98 -21.10 -0.13
C ILE A 518 -5.63 -21.88 -1.41
N THR A 519 -4.76 -21.34 -2.25
CA THR A 519 -4.23 -22.06 -3.43
C THR A 519 -2.84 -22.59 -3.13
N VAL A 520 -2.68 -23.91 -3.07
CA VAL A 520 -1.35 -24.54 -2.87
C VAL A 520 -0.73 -24.87 -4.23
N ILE A 521 0.43 -24.30 -4.52
CA ILE A 521 1.20 -24.48 -5.75
C ILE A 521 2.20 -25.63 -5.55
N GLY A 522 2.20 -26.64 -6.41
CA GLY A 522 3.22 -27.70 -6.47
C GLY A 522 4.05 -27.63 -7.75
N ALA A 523 5.06 -28.51 -7.90
CA ALA A 523 5.94 -28.52 -9.07
C ALA A 523 5.22 -28.87 -10.40
N LYS A 524 4.02 -29.46 -10.33
CA LYS A 524 3.16 -29.70 -11.50
C LYS A 524 2.54 -28.41 -12.05
N ASP A 525 2.39 -27.40 -11.19
CA ASP A 525 1.74 -26.11 -11.49
C ASP A 525 2.77 -25.08 -11.98
N LEU A 526 4.05 -25.48 -12.12
CA LEU A 526 5.18 -24.66 -12.55
C LEU A 526 5.62 -25.00 -13.98
N SER A 527 5.82 -23.97 -14.79
CA SER A 527 6.51 -24.04 -16.09
C SER A 527 8.03 -23.99 -15.93
N SER A 528 8.53 -23.18 -14.98
CA SER A 528 9.96 -23.10 -14.66
C SER A 528 10.27 -22.76 -13.19
N LEU A 529 11.48 -23.13 -12.77
CA LEU A 529 12.08 -22.80 -11.48
C LEU A 529 13.49 -22.23 -11.71
N GLN A 530 13.81 -21.10 -11.10
CA GLN A 530 15.08 -20.39 -11.32
C GLN A 530 15.64 -19.85 -9.99
N ILE A 531 16.95 -20.02 -9.79
CA ILE A 531 17.70 -19.25 -8.80
C ILE A 531 17.95 -17.87 -9.42
N ALA A 532 17.53 -16.78 -8.76
CA ALA A 532 17.65 -15.45 -9.35
C ALA A 532 19.12 -15.01 -9.50
N THR A 533 19.96 -15.48 -8.59
CA THR A 533 21.43 -15.38 -8.63
C THR A 533 21.96 -16.29 -9.75
N SER A 534 22.89 -15.80 -10.57
CA SER A 534 23.41 -16.57 -11.72
C SER A 534 24.56 -17.52 -11.38
N SER A 535 25.38 -17.18 -10.40
CA SER A 535 26.53 -17.97 -9.93
C SER A 535 26.98 -17.51 -8.54
N ALA A 536 27.84 -18.27 -7.86
CA ALA A 536 28.42 -17.88 -6.58
C ALA A 536 29.95 -18.09 -6.53
N PRO A 537 30.70 -17.28 -5.74
CA PRO A 537 32.13 -17.50 -5.48
C PRO A 537 32.41 -18.81 -4.72
N LEU A 538 33.34 -19.61 -5.25
CA LEU A 538 33.89 -20.81 -4.63
C LEU A 538 35.05 -20.45 -3.67
N THR A 539 34.77 -19.62 -2.68
CA THR A 539 35.77 -19.15 -1.69
C THR A 539 35.25 -19.43 -0.29
N ALA A 540 36.09 -20.01 0.58
CA ALA A 540 35.71 -20.25 1.97
C ALA A 540 35.35 -18.93 2.69
N GLY A 541 34.24 -18.94 3.43
CA GLY A 541 33.65 -17.75 4.07
C GLY A 541 32.66 -16.98 3.19
N ALA A 542 32.60 -17.23 1.88
CA ALA A 542 31.66 -16.55 1.01
C ALA A 542 30.20 -16.86 1.39
N SER A 543 29.35 -15.83 1.36
CA SER A 543 27.92 -15.90 1.67
C SER A 543 27.13 -15.12 0.63
N VAL A 544 26.20 -15.78 -0.05
CA VAL A 544 25.52 -15.27 -1.26
C VAL A 544 24.01 -15.56 -1.19
N PRO A 545 23.13 -14.54 -1.31
CA PRO A 545 21.69 -14.79 -1.45
C PRO A 545 21.41 -15.64 -2.69
N VAL A 546 20.52 -16.62 -2.57
CA VAL A 546 20.08 -17.53 -3.64
C VAL A 546 18.54 -17.65 -3.70
N PRO A 547 17.80 -16.53 -3.82
CA PRO A 547 16.34 -16.54 -3.79
C PRO A 547 15.76 -17.26 -5.02
N ILE A 548 14.74 -18.08 -4.78
CA ILE A 548 14.12 -18.91 -5.82
C ILE A 548 12.87 -18.22 -6.38
N LYS A 549 12.81 -18.13 -7.71
CA LYS A 549 11.65 -17.64 -8.48
C LYS A 549 11.05 -18.80 -9.27
N ALA A 550 9.73 -18.88 -9.27
CA ALA A 550 8.97 -19.83 -10.06
C ALA A 550 8.12 -19.08 -11.08
N THR A 551 7.98 -19.66 -12.27
CA THR A 551 6.96 -19.26 -13.25
C THR A 551 5.87 -20.33 -13.26
N LEU A 552 4.63 -19.92 -13.06
CA LEU A 552 3.45 -20.79 -13.09
C LEU A 552 3.11 -21.17 -14.55
N LEU A 553 2.18 -22.11 -14.75
CA LEU A 553 1.69 -22.50 -16.08
C LEU A 553 0.90 -21.40 -16.81
N ASP A 554 0.33 -20.45 -16.08
CA ASP A 554 -0.38 -19.27 -16.64
C ASP A 554 0.57 -18.10 -16.97
N GLY A 555 1.87 -18.25 -16.73
CA GLY A 555 2.89 -17.22 -16.94
C GLY A 555 3.12 -16.28 -15.75
N ASN A 556 2.30 -16.34 -14.70
CA ASN A 556 2.52 -15.56 -13.48
C ASN A 556 3.82 -15.99 -12.78
N LYS A 557 4.48 -15.04 -12.10
CA LYS A 557 5.73 -15.28 -11.38
C LYS A 557 5.52 -15.16 -9.88
N ALA A 558 6.11 -16.08 -9.13
CA ALA A 558 6.05 -16.12 -7.68
C ALA A 558 7.44 -16.39 -7.07
N THR A 559 7.63 -16.01 -5.80
CA THR A 559 8.85 -16.33 -5.05
C THR A 559 8.59 -17.58 -4.24
N VAL A 560 9.45 -18.60 -4.35
CA VAL A 560 9.30 -19.83 -3.56
C VAL A 560 9.97 -19.60 -2.20
N PRO A 561 9.30 -19.85 -1.06
CA PRO A 561 9.89 -19.72 0.27
C PRO A 561 11.14 -20.60 0.41
N ALA A 562 12.20 -20.06 1.01
CA ALA A 562 13.45 -20.81 1.20
C ALA A 562 13.25 -22.11 2.00
N SER A 563 12.31 -22.13 2.94
CA SER A 563 11.92 -23.30 3.74
C SER A 563 11.29 -24.44 2.95
N ALA A 564 10.78 -24.18 1.74
CA ALA A 564 10.25 -25.20 0.84
C ALA A 564 11.32 -25.81 -0.10
N ILE A 565 12.54 -25.27 -0.11
CA ILE A 565 13.63 -25.69 -1.01
C ILE A 565 14.53 -26.70 -0.31
N LYS A 566 14.79 -27.82 -0.99
CA LYS A 566 15.86 -28.77 -0.61
C LYS A 566 17.10 -28.46 -1.43
N TRP A 567 18.25 -28.40 -0.76
CA TRP A 567 19.53 -28.07 -1.40
C TRP A 567 20.47 -29.27 -1.43
N GLU A 568 21.10 -29.47 -2.59
CA GLU A 568 22.24 -30.37 -2.77
C GLU A 568 23.45 -29.54 -3.21
N LEU A 569 24.55 -29.63 -2.46
CA LEU A 569 25.79 -28.89 -2.71
C LEU A 569 26.88 -29.88 -3.17
N ARG A 570 27.64 -29.51 -4.19
CA ARG A 570 28.71 -30.34 -4.78
C ARG A 570 29.97 -29.51 -5.03
N GLY A 571 31.14 -30.14 -4.94
CA GLY A 571 32.44 -29.48 -5.11
C GLY A 571 32.90 -28.61 -3.92
N PHE A 572 32.07 -28.38 -2.90
CA PHE A 572 32.46 -27.68 -1.69
C PHE A 572 31.60 -28.14 -0.50
N ASN A 573 32.09 -27.89 0.72
CA ASN A 573 31.30 -28.02 1.93
C ASN A 573 30.68 -26.67 2.27
N GLY A 574 29.42 -26.67 2.66
CA GLY A 574 28.66 -25.47 2.94
C GLY A 574 27.23 -25.79 3.34
N LYS A 575 26.38 -24.76 3.40
CA LYS A 575 24.95 -24.87 3.71
C LYS A 575 24.16 -23.73 3.10
N VAL A 576 22.85 -23.92 2.94
CA VAL A 576 21.92 -22.82 2.65
C VAL A 576 21.00 -22.64 3.85
N VAL A 577 20.95 -21.44 4.40
CA VAL A 577 20.09 -21.07 5.53
C VAL A 577 19.33 -19.80 5.15
N ASP A 578 18.01 -19.81 5.31
CA ASP A 578 17.11 -18.69 5.00
C ASP A 578 17.31 -18.08 3.59
N GLY A 579 17.69 -18.92 2.62
CA GLY A 579 17.94 -18.51 1.24
C GLY A 579 19.31 -17.89 1.00
N VAL A 580 20.26 -17.98 1.94
CA VAL A 580 21.66 -17.57 1.78
C VAL A 580 22.56 -18.81 1.72
N LEU A 581 23.25 -18.98 0.59
CA LEU A 581 24.28 -20.00 0.39
C LEU A 581 25.58 -19.55 1.06
N ARG A 582 26.13 -20.40 1.92
CA ARG A 582 27.43 -20.19 2.57
C ARG A 582 28.41 -21.30 2.18
N VAL A 583 29.60 -20.91 1.77
CA VAL A 583 30.73 -21.81 1.48
C VAL A 583 31.63 -21.89 2.71
N ASP A 584 31.68 -23.04 3.38
CA ASP A 584 32.49 -23.23 4.59
C ASP A 584 33.91 -23.70 4.25
N SER A 585 34.10 -24.57 3.25
CA SER A 585 35.43 -25.00 2.79
C SER A 585 35.41 -25.54 1.36
N VAL A 586 36.52 -25.39 0.63
CA VAL A 586 36.68 -25.87 -0.75
C VAL A 586 37.82 -26.91 -0.82
N PRO A 587 37.59 -28.13 -1.33
CA PRO A 587 38.64 -29.13 -1.52
C PRO A 587 39.71 -28.66 -2.52
N ALA A 588 40.97 -28.97 -2.24
CA ALA A 588 42.10 -28.57 -3.08
C ALA A 588 41.94 -29.05 -4.54
N GLY A 589 42.26 -28.17 -5.50
CA GLY A 589 42.14 -28.45 -6.94
C GLY A 589 40.72 -28.27 -7.51
N THR A 590 39.70 -28.03 -6.69
CA THR A 590 38.33 -27.77 -7.19
C THR A 590 38.26 -26.42 -7.90
N LYS A 591 37.86 -26.43 -9.18
CA LYS A 591 37.63 -25.21 -9.98
C LYS A 591 36.14 -24.80 -10.03
N ILE A 592 35.24 -25.76 -9.90
CA ILE A 592 33.79 -25.58 -9.93
C ILE A 592 33.09 -26.54 -8.96
N GLY A 593 32.08 -26.01 -8.29
CA GLY A 593 31.05 -26.74 -7.57
C GLY A 593 29.65 -26.32 -8.04
N TYR A 594 28.62 -26.87 -7.42
CA TYR A 594 27.23 -26.66 -7.79
C TYR A 594 26.35 -26.49 -6.56
N ALA A 595 25.41 -25.55 -6.62
CA ALA A 595 24.30 -25.45 -5.68
C ALA A 595 22.99 -25.76 -6.42
N ILE A 596 22.41 -26.93 -6.12
CA ILE A 596 21.20 -27.45 -6.77
C ILE A 596 20.02 -27.22 -5.83
N ALA A 597 19.06 -26.42 -6.27
CA ALA A 597 17.79 -26.19 -5.58
C ALA A 597 16.73 -27.17 -6.12
N SER A 598 16.04 -27.87 -5.23
CA SER A 598 14.91 -28.75 -5.55
C SER A 598 13.65 -28.31 -4.83
N TYR A 599 12.58 -28.07 -5.60
CA TYR A 599 11.24 -27.78 -5.10
C TYR A 599 10.25 -28.81 -5.64
N ASP A 600 9.62 -29.58 -4.75
CA ASP A 600 8.62 -30.62 -5.10
C ASP A 600 9.08 -31.53 -6.28
N GLY A 601 10.36 -31.87 -6.28
CA GLY A 601 11.02 -32.70 -7.30
C GLY A 601 11.54 -31.94 -8.54
N LEU A 602 11.07 -30.73 -8.85
CA LEU A 602 11.63 -29.89 -9.91
C LEU A 602 12.96 -29.28 -9.45
N LYS A 603 14.01 -29.39 -10.26
CA LYS A 603 15.38 -28.96 -9.92
C LYS A 603 15.89 -27.84 -10.81
N THR A 604 16.59 -26.91 -10.20
CA THR A 604 17.38 -25.86 -10.88
C THR A 604 18.73 -25.73 -10.16
N MET A 605 19.72 -25.08 -10.78
CA MET A 605 21.09 -25.09 -10.27
C MET A 605 21.86 -23.84 -10.71
N ILE A 606 22.80 -23.40 -9.87
CA ILE A 606 23.84 -22.44 -10.22
C ILE A 606 25.23 -23.06 -10.06
N PRO A 607 26.21 -22.67 -10.90
CA PRO A 607 27.61 -22.96 -10.67
C PRO A 607 28.16 -22.13 -9.51
N VAL A 608 29.11 -22.72 -8.79
CA VAL A 608 29.88 -22.08 -7.73
C VAL A 608 31.36 -22.17 -8.14
N THR A 609 32.00 -21.06 -8.50
CA THR A 609 33.35 -21.07 -9.13
C THR A 609 34.24 -19.99 -8.53
N LEU A 610 35.56 -20.18 -8.64
CA LEU A 610 36.53 -19.12 -8.37
C LEU A 610 36.28 -18.00 -9.39
N GLY A 611 35.82 -16.83 -8.92
CA GLY A 611 35.53 -15.69 -9.79
C GLY A 611 36.82 -15.12 -10.38
N ALA A 612 36.81 -14.82 -11.68
CA ALA A 612 37.93 -14.13 -12.33
C ALA A 612 37.76 -12.61 -12.18
N GLU A 613 38.79 -11.95 -11.65
CA GLU A 613 38.87 -10.48 -11.64
C GLU A 613 39.68 -10.01 -12.85
N LYS A 614 39.16 -8.99 -13.55
CA LYS A 614 39.84 -8.34 -14.67
C LYS A 614 39.89 -6.83 -14.42
N LEU A 615 41.10 -6.31 -14.20
CA LEU A 615 41.34 -4.86 -14.22
C LEU A 615 40.86 -4.29 -15.57
N ILE A 616 39.98 -3.30 -15.51
CA ILE A 616 39.48 -2.56 -16.68
C ILE A 616 40.43 -1.39 -16.94
N ASP A 617 40.68 -0.56 -15.92
CA ASP A 617 41.59 0.57 -15.98
C ASP A 617 42.08 0.95 -14.57
N SER A 618 43.36 1.37 -14.46
CA SER A 618 43.95 2.00 -13.25
C SER A 618 44.29 3.47 -13.46
N PHE A 619 43.83 4.04 -14.58
CA PHE A 619 43.95 5.43 -15.04
C PHE A 619 45.37 5.99 -15.25
N ASN A 620 46.40 5.34 -14.72
CA ASN A 620 47.83 5.68 -14.80
C ASN A 620 48.32 5.89 -16.24
N GLN A 621 47.91 5.00 -17.15
CA GLN A 621 48.26 5.03 -18.58
C GLN A 621 47.05 5.35 -19.48
N SER A 622 45.90 5.72 -18.91
CA SER A 622 44.67 5.91 -19.68
C SER A 622 44.74 7.18 -20.53
N SER A 623 44.37 7.04 -21.81
CA SER A 623 44.16 8.16 -22.74
C SER A 623 42.69 8.57 -22.85
N MET A 624 41.84 8.08 -21.94
CA MET A 624 40.41 8.37 -21.92
C MET A 624 40.16 9.85 -21.59
N SER A 625 39.23 10.48 -22.30
CA SER A 625 38.69 11.79 -21.91
C SER A 625 37.66 11.64 -20.78
N VAL A 626 37.70 12.52 -19.79
CA VAL A 626 36.64 12.65 -18.77
C VAL A 626 36.15 14.10 -18.82
N SER A 627 34.84 14.31 -18.72
CA SER A 627 34.24 15.64 -18.68
C SER A 627 33.15 15.74 -17.62
N PHE A 628 32.90 16.97 -17.17
CA PHE A 628 31.85 17.26 -16.19
C PHE A 628 30.51 17.51 -16.88
N SER A 629 29.43 16.95 -16.33
CA SER A 629 28.07 17.44 -16.58
C SER A 629 27.31 17.58 -15.25
N GLY A 630 26.32 18.47 -15.22
CA GLY A 630 25.59 18.80 -13.99
C GLY A 630 24.11 19.09 -14.22
N LEU A 631 23.25 18.59 -13.33
CA LEU A 631 21.82 18.87 -13.29
C LEU A 631 21.41 19.39 -11.90
N PRO A 632 20.53 20.39 -11.78
CA PRO A 632 19.97 21.22 -12.86
C PRO A 632 21.06 22.01 -13.59
N LYS A 633 20.93 22.13 -14.92
CA LYS A 633 21.99 22.70 -15.78
C LYS A 633 22.26 24.16 -15.40
N GLY A 634 23.53 24.47 -15.12
CA GLY A 634 23.98 25.80 -14.69
C GLY A 634 23.84 26.07 -13.18
N SER A 635 23.01 25.30 -12.46
CA SER A 635 22.94 25.31 -11.00
C SER A 635 23.95 24.36 -10.36
N THR A 636 24.14 23.17 -10.95
CA THR A 636 25.19 22.24 -10.55
C THR A 636 26.42 22.43 -11.43
N LYS A 637 27.56 22.74 -10.81
CA LYS A 637 28.86 23.04 -11.41
C LYS A 637 29.92 22.08 -10.86
N GLY A 638 31.11 22.09 -11.46
CA GLY A 638 32.21 21.21 -11.06
C GLY A 638 33.19 20.95 -12.19
N GLN A 639 34.11 20.01 -11.96
CA GLN A 639 35.10 19.54 -12.92
C GLN A 639 35.27 18.03 -12.77
N ALA A 640 35.52 17.34 -13.87
CA ALA A 640 35.93 15.95 -13.86
C ALA A 640 37.16 15.77 -14.75
N SER A 641 38.18 15.10 -14.24
CA SER A 641 39.52 14.99 -14.85
C SER A 641 40.20 13.68 -14.43
N ILE A 642 41.15 13.22 -15.24
CA ILE A 642 42.15 12.23 -14.80
C ILE A 642 43.38 13.01 -14.34
N GLU A 643 43.72 12.92 -13.05
CA GLU A 643 44.86 13.64 -12.46
C GLU A 643 45.59 12.79 -11.42
N GLY A 644 46.90 13.03 -11.26
CA GLY A 644 47.74 12.36 -10.26
C GLY A 644 47.96 13.19 -9.00
N GLY A 645 48.41 12.56 -7.93
CA GLY A 645 48.73 13.24 -6.66
C GLY A 645 47.53 13.55 -5.75
N PHE A 646 46.34 13.02 -6.04
CA PHE A 646 45.14 13.28 -5.24
C PHE A 646 45.00 12.33 -4.05
N GLY A 647 44.45 12.83 -2.93
CA GLY A 647 44.10 11.99 -1.78
C GLY A 647 45.29 11.24 -1.14
N GLY A 648 46.48 11.86 -1.10
CA GLY A 648 47.69 11.25 -0.53
C GLY A 648 48.43 10.27 -1.44
N ARG A 649 47.99 10.08 -2.68
CA ARG A 649 48.67 9.26 -3.70
C ARG A 649 49.84 10.00 -4.36
N GLY A 650 50.72 9.27 -5.05
CA GLY A 650 51.85 9.85 -5.79
C GLY A 650 51.43 10.55 -7.09
N SER A 651 52.30 11.41 -7.63
CA SER A 651 52.03 12.13 -8.90
C SER A 651 51.86 11.24 -10.13
N ASN A 652 52.44 10.04 -10.11
CA ASN A 652 52.31 9.03 -11.16
C ASN A 652 51.08 8.12 -10.98
N ASP A 653 50.41 8.20 -9.82
CA ASP A 653 49.21 7.44 -9.47
C ASP A 653 47.98 8.31 -9.77
N LYS A 654 47.36 8.08 -10.94
CA LYS A 654 46.29 8.90 -11.50
C LYS A 654 44.93 8.33 -11.15
N VAL A 655 43.99 9.22 -10.89
CA VAL A 655 42.61 8.89 -10.50
C VAL A 655 41.63 9.69 -11.33
N ILE A 656 40.41 9.18 -11.52
CA ILE A 656 39.30 10.03 -11.99
C ILE A 656 38.85 10.86 -10.79
N LYS A 657 39.08 12.16 -10.81
CA LYS A 657 38.53 13.09 -9.82
C LYS A 657 37.25 13.73 -10.34
N LEU A 658 36.29 13.92 -9.45
CA LEU A 658 35.05 14.65 -9.66
C LEU A 658 34.88 15.68 -8.54
N SER A 659 35.14 16.96 -8.85
CA SER A 659 34.76 18.07 -7.98
C SER A 659 33.38 18.60 -8.34
N TYR A 660 32.67 19.13 -7.34
CA TYR A 660 31.29 19.59 -7.52
C TYR A 660 30.99 20.83 -6.65
N ASP A 661 30.04 21.64 -7.15
CA ASP A 661 29.38 22.75 -6.47
C ASP A 661 27.88 22.67 -6.82
N MET A 662 27.06 22.48 -5.79
CA MET A 662 25.61 22.28 -5.81
C MET A 662 24.88 23.33 -4.97
N LYS A 663 25.53 24.47 -4.68
CA LYS A 663 24.96 25.55 -3.85
C LYS A 663 23.74 26.21 -4.50
N ALA A 664 23.74 26.35 -5.82
CA ALA A 664 22.63 26.94 -6.57
C ALA A 664 21.51 25.93 -6.89
N GLY A 665 20.34 26.43 -7.31
CA GLY A 665 19.23 25.60 -7.81
C GLY A 665 18.07 25.35 -6.82
N GLY A 666 18.14 25.89 -5.60
CA GLY A 666 17.07 25.77 -4.61
C GLY A 666 16.92 24.36 -4.04
N ASN A 667 15.71 24.05 -3.54
CA ASN A 667 15.35 22.75 -2.97
C ASN A 667 14.94 21.78 -4.08
N ALA A 668 15.94 21.15 -4.70
CA ALA A 668 15.79 20.24 -5.83
C ALA A 668 16.92 19.20 -5.82
N ASP A 669 16.67 18.06 -6.47
CA ASP A 669 17.68 17.01 -6.66
C ASP A 669 18.80 17.52 -7.56
N LYS A 670 20.05 17.38 -7.10
CA LYS A 670 21.25 17.85 -7.79
C LYS A 670 22.18 16.68 -8.08
N PHE A 671 22.76 16.70 -9.27
CA PHE A 671 23.55 15.61 -9.84
C PHE A 671 24.83 16.17 -10.45
N ALA A 672 25.98 15.63 -10.03
CA ALA A 672 27.30 15.93 -10.60
C ALA A 672 27.86 14.67 -11.24
N TYR A 673 28.13 14.70 -12.55
CA TYR A 673 28.54 13.53 -13.33
C TYR A 673 29.99 13.67 -13.82
N ALA A 674 30.77 12.61 -13.62
CA ALA A 674 31.95 12.33 -14.43
C ALA A 674 31.51 11.51 -15.66
N GLU A 675 31.46 12.17 -16.82
CA GLU A 675 31.14 11.57 -18.11
C GLU A 675 32.37 10.86 -18.67
N LEU A 676 32.30 9.54 -18.84
CA LEU A 676 33.44 8.72 -19.24
C LEU A 676 33.59 8.64 -20.77
N ASN A 677 34.81 8.85 -21.25
CA ASN A 677 35.19 8.85 -22.66
C ASN A 677 34.29 9.73 -23.55
N GLY A 678 34.08 10.99 -23.15
CA GLY A 678 33.20 11.93 -23.86
C GLY A 678 31.75 11.44 -23.95
N SER A 679 31.22 10.92 -22.85
CA SER A 679 29.92 10.22 -22.75
C SER A 679 29.77 8.99 -23.66
N THR A 680 30.84 8.45 -24.28
CA THR A 680 30.78 7.18 -25.00
C THR A 680 30.88 5.98 -24.06
N GLY A 681 31.60 6.10 -22.95
CA GLY A 681 31.78 5.09 -21.89
C GLY A 681 32.92 4.10 -22.11
N ILE A 682 33.26 3.37 -21.04
CA ILE A 682 34.28 2.30 -21.01
C ILE A 682 33.59 0.96 -21.25
N ASP A 683 34.17 0.08 -22.08
CA ASP A 683 33.65 -1.26 -22.32
C ASP A 683 33.78 -2.17 -21.08
N LEU A 684 32.66 -2.80 -20.69
CA LEU A 684 32.64 -3.83 -19.65
C LEU A 684 32.91 -5.21 -20.27
N PRO A 685 33.81 -6.02 -19.70
CA PRO A 685 34.02 -7.40 -20.09
C PRO A 685 32.71 -8.22 -20.15
N SER A 686 32.57 -9.09 -21.14
CA SER A 686 31.35 -9.88 -21.34
C SER A 686 31.00 -10.69 -20.09
N GLY A 687 29.75 -10.57 -19.62
CA GLY A 687 29.23 -11.27 -18.47
C GLY A 687 29.41 -10.60 -17.11
N THR A 688 30.23 -9.54 -16.98
CA THR A 688 30.58 -8.86 -15.70
C THR A 688 29.44 -8.86 -14.66
N SER A 689 29.63 -9.61 -13.57
CA SER A 689 28.67 -9.78 -12.48
C SER A 689 28.82 -8.76 -11.36
N GLY A 690 29.94 -8.04 -11.31
CA GLY A 690 30.19 -6.99 -10.32
C GLY A 690 31.34 -6.07 -10.71
N LEU A 691 31.43 -4.92 -10.06
CA LEU A 691 32.51 -3.95 -10.21
C LEU A 691 33.18 -3.67 -8.86
N LYS A 692 34.50 -3.59 -8.87
CA LYS A 692 35.33 -3.11 -7.76
C LYS A 692 36.09 -1.87 -8.18
N PHE A 693 36.18 -0.89 -7.29
CA PHE A 693 37.04 0.28 -7.46
C PHE A 693 37.32 0.93 -6.10
N ASP A 694 38.45 1.61 -5.99
CA ASP A 694 38.80 2.42 -4.84
C ASP A 694 38.16 3.80 -4.96
N VAL A 695 37.49 4.25 -3.90
CA VAL A 695 36.79 5.54 -3.84
C VAL A 695 37.39 6.41 -2.75
N TYR A 696 37.89 7.60 -3.11
CA TYR A 696 38.18 8.65 -2.15
C TYR A 696 36.86 9.31 -1.76
N GLY A 697 36.47 9.16 -0.49
CA GLY A 697 35.34 9.86 0.10
C GLY A 697 35.77 11.19 0.70
N ASP A 698 34.90 12.19 0.61
CA ASP A 698 35.08 13.54 1.15
C ASP A 698 34.15 13.80 2.35
N LYS A 699 33.58 12.73 2.92
CA LYS A 699 32.60 12.76 4.02
C LYS A 699 31.40 13.68 3.75
N SER A 700 31.04 13.87 2.49
CA SER A 700 29.96 14.78 2.06
C SER A 700 28.55 14.29 2.34
N PHE A 701 28.39 13.03 2.76
CA PHE A 701 27.12 12.32 2.90
C PHE A 701 26.27 12.22 1.61
N ASN A 702 26.79 12.67 0.46
CA ASN A 702 26.15 12.53 -0.84
C ASN A 702 26.02 11.06 -1.25
N ASN A 703 25.01 10.75 -2.06
CA ASN A 703 24.74 9.41 -2.59
C ASN A 703 25.65 9.18 -3.82
N LEU A 704 26.33 8.04 -3.91
CA LEU A 704 27.24 7.72 -5.01
C LEU A 704 26.61 6.67 -5.93
N ARG A 705 26.59 6.94 -7.24
CA ARG A 705 25.96 6.09 -8.26
C ARG A 705 26.81 5.92 -9.50
N LEU A 706 26.44 4.93 -10.31
CA LEU A 706 26.99 4.70 -11.64
C LEU A 706 25.90 4.40 -12.67
N GLU A 707 26.17 4.69 -13.94
CA GLU A 707 25.25 4.44 -15.07
C GLU A 707 25.92 3.50 -16.08
N ILE A 708 25.26 2.36 -16.39
CA ILE A 708 25.70 1.39 -17.40
C ILE A 708 24.67 1.35 -18.53
N HIS A 709 25.13 1.37 -19.78
CA HIS A 709 24.27 1.09 -20.94
C HIS A 709 24.57 -0.31 -21.46
N ASP A 710 23.53 -1.12 -21.66
CA ASP A 710 23.64 -2.46 -22.23
C ASP A 710 23.59 -2.47 -23.76
N ALA A 711 23.70 -3.65 -24.37
CA ALA A 711 23.67 -3.84 -25.82
C ALA A 711 22.39 -3.32 -26.50
N ASN A 712 21.28 -3.23 -25.77
CA ASN A 712 20.01 -2.69 -26.24
C ASN A 712 19.90 -1.17 -26.02
N LYS A 713 20.99 -0.52 -25.57
CA LYS A 713 21.06 0.88 -25.12
C LYS A 713 20.15 1.19 -23.92
N LYS A 714 19.73 0.17 -23.15
CA LYS A 714 18.98 0.39 -21.91
C LYS A 714 19.95 0.88 -20.84
N ALA A 715 19.59 1.99 -20.18
CA ALA A 715 20.32 2.49 -19.03
C ALA A 715 19.98 1.71 -17.76
N HIS A 716 21.00 1.37 -16.99
CA HIS A 716 20.93 0.74 -15.68
C HIS A 716 21.62 1.68 -14.69
N TYR A 717 20.84 2.25 -13.77
CA TYR A 717 21.35 3.13 -12.71
C TYR A 717 21.60 2.29 -11.46
N VAL A 718 22.85 2.24 -11.01
CA VAL A 718 23.27 1.37 -9.90
C VAL A 718 23.73 2.24 -8.74
N ASN A 719 23.23 1.93 -7.55
CA ASN A 719 23.68 2.57 -6.34
C ASN A 719 25.01 1.96 -5.87
N VAL A 720 25.99 2.80 -5.57
CA VAL A 720 27.34 2.41 -5.16
C VAL A 720 27.50 2.61 -3.65
N ALA A 721 26.98 3.72 -3.13
CA ALA A 721 26.88 3.97 -1.69
C ALA A 721 25.70 4.91 -1.40
N GLU A 722 24.85 4.55 -0.43
CA GLU A 722 23.73 5.41 -0.05
C GLU A 722 24.19 6.78 0.50
N SER A 723 25.37 6.82 1.10
CA SER A 723 25.97 8.03 1.64
C SER A 723 27.48 7.88 1.73
N ILE A 724 28.23 8.87 1.25
CA ILE A 724 29.69 8.99 1.45
C ILE A 724 29.94 9.54 2.86
N ASN A 725 29.88 8.64 3.84
CA ASN A 725 30.09 8.94 5.26
C ASN A 725 31.53 8.73 5.75
N TRP A 726 32.47 8.48 4.83
CA TRP A 726 33.90 8.30 5.10
C TRP A 726 34.74 9.40 4.46
N ASP A 727 35.89 9.66 5.06
CA ASP A 727 36.96 10.50 4.52
C ASP A 727 38.13 9.60 4.12
N GLY A 728 38.79 9.88 2.99
CA GLY A 728 39.90 9.08 2.48
C GLY A 728 39.50 7.90 1.59
N TRP A 729 40.49 7.06 1.25
CA TRP A 729 40.31 5.92 0.34
C TRP A 729 39.60 4.74 0.98
N LYS A 730 38.59 4.22 0.28
CA LYS A 730 37.85 3.01 0.64
C LYS A 730 37.60 2.16 -0.62
N LYS A 731 37.90 0.87 -0.56
CA LYS A 731 37.52 -0.07 -1.62
C LYS A 731 36.01 -0.31 -1.59
N VAL A 732 35.35 -0.18 -2.74
CA VAL A 732 33.92 -0.41 -2.91
C VAL A 732 33.69 -1.53 -3.93
N GLU A 733 32.65 -2.32 -3.69
CA GLU A 733 32.23 -3.46 -4.51
C GLU A 733 30.73 -3.32 -4.81
N VAL A 734 30.34 -3.55 -6.06
CA VAL A 734 28.99 -3.30 -6.59
C VAL A 734 28.51 -4.55 -7.32
N ASP A 735 27.44 -5.18 -6.84
CA ASP A 735 26.80 -6.32 -7.51
C ASP A 735 25.96 -5.86 -8.71
N LEU A 736 26.20 -6.48 -9.88
CA LEU A 736 25.46 -6.25 -11.12
C LEU A 736 24.64 -7.49 -11.55
N SER A 737 24.77 -8.62 -10.86
CA SER A 737 24.23 -9.92 -11.27
C SER A 737 22.70 -9.94 -11.44
N SER A 738 21.98 -9.12 -10.67
CA SER A 738 20.52 -9.00 -10.70
C SER A 738 19.97 -8.07 -11.78
N LEU A 739 20.81 -7.30 -12.48
CA LEU A 739 20.38 -6.24 -13.41
C LEU A 739 20.01 -6.75 -14.82
N GLY A 740 20.41 -7.97 -15.17
CA GLY A 740 20.11 -8.57 -16.49
C GLY A 740 20.76 -7.83 -17.67
N ILE A 741 21.99 -7.35 -17.48
CA ILE A 741 22.75 -6.58 -18.47
C ILE A 741 23.05 -7.45 -19.70
N SER A 742 22.70 -6.95 -20.89
CA SER A 742 23.05 -7.56 -22.18
C SER A 742 24.40 -7.03 -22.68
N TYR A 743 25.29 -7.91 -23.15
CA TYR A 743 26.63 -7.53 -23.63
C TYR A 743 26.71 -7.42 -25.16
N PRO A 744 27.55 -6.53 -25.74
CA PRO A 744 28.48 -5.62 -25.06
C PRO A 744 27.79 -4.49 -24.28
N ALA A 745 28.35 -4.14 -23.12
CA ALA A 745 27.83 -3.11 -22.23
C ALA A 745 28.93 -2.08 -21.91
N LYS A 746 28.55 -0.84 -21.59
CA LYS A 746 29.48 0.26 -21.32
C LYS A 746 29.15 0.98 -20.02
N LEU A 747 30.14 1.18 -19.15
CA LEU A 747 30.06 2.10 -18.02
C LEU A 747 30.14 3.54 -18.56
N LYS A 748 29.07 4.31 -18.40
CA LYS A 748 28.92 5.66 -18.97
C LYS A 748 29.37 6.75 -18.02
N ARG A 749 29.00 6.63 -16.74
CA ARG A 749 29.14 7.70 -15.74
C ARG A 749 29.40 7.15 -14.35
N LEU A 750 30.17 7.91 -13.59
CA LEU A 750 30.24 7.87 -12.13
C LEU A 750 29.69 9.21 -11.64
N TYR A 751 28.77 9.23 -10.68
CA TYR A 751 28.07 10.46 -10.33
C TYR A 751 27.57 10.52 -8.89
N LEU A 752 27.52 11.75 -8.38
CA LEU A 752 26.96 12.07 -7.07
C LEU A 752 25.53 12.55 -7.21
N VAL A 753 24.68 12.17 -6.24
CA VAL A 753 23.33 12.70 -6.08
C VAL A 753 23.19 13.33 -4.70
N ASN A 754 22.69 14.56 -4.70
CA ASN A 754 22.32 15.33 -3.52
C ASN A 754 20.80 15.55 -3.62
N PHE A 755 20.02 14.71 -2.94
CA PHE A 755 18.56 14.76 -2.98
C PHE A 755 18.03 16.01 -2.27
N LYS A 756 16.84 16.46 -2.68
CA LYS A 756 16.08 17.54 -2.03
C LYS A 756 15.61 17.14 -0.61
N GLU A 757 15.28 15.86 -0.39
CA GLU A 757 15.03 15.33 0.96
C GLU A 757 16.34 15.30 1.76
N ASP A 758 16.34 15.91 2.94
CA ASP A 758 17.48 16.02 3.86
C ASP A 758 18.73 16.62 3.18
N GLN A 759 18.51 17.59 2.29
CA GLN A 759 19.55 18.27 1.50
C GLN A 759 20.54 19.05 2.38
N ASP A 760 20.10 19.51 3.55
CA ASP A 760 20.87 20.25 4.55
C ASP A 760 21.84 19.38 5.37
N GLU A 761 21.67 18.05 5.37
CA GLU A 761 22.60 17.12 6.02
C GLU A 761 23.85 16.80 5.16
N ARG A 762 23.92 17.30 3.91
CA ARG A 762 24.93 16.89 2.92
C ARG A 762 25.76 18.06 2.43
N ALA A 763 27.05 17.85 2.21
CA ALA A 763 27.93 18.89 1.71
C ALA A 763 27.58 19.24 0.25
N THR A 764 27.31 20.53 0.00
CA THR A 764 26.98 21.05 -1.33
C THR A 764 28.20 21.27 -2.22
N GLU A 765 29.42 21.17 -1.69
CA GLU A 765 30.66 21.24 -2.46
C GLU A 765 31.67 20.22 -1.91
N GLY A 766 32.60 19.79 -2.76
CA GLY A 766 33.56 18.74 -2.42
C GLY A 766 34.28 18.17 -3.64
N ALA A 767 34.98 17.05 -3.41
CA ALA A 767 35.67 16.32 -4.46
C ALA A 767 35.88 14.85 -4.07
N VAL A 768 35.32 13.96 -4.87
CA VAL A 768 35.53 12.51 -4.78
C VAL A 768 36.49 12.04 -5.86
N ALA A 769 37.10 10.87 -5.69
CA ALA A 769 37.92 10.27 -6.74
C ALA A 769 37.76 8.75 -6.83
N PHE A 770 38.08 8.20 -8.00
CA PHE A 770 37.89 6.80 -8.36
C PHE A 770 39.15 6.22 -9.00
N ASP A 771 39.51 4.98 -8.62
CA ASP A 771 40.68 4.27 -9.14
C ASP A 771 40.49 2.72 -9.14
N ASN A 772 41.37 1.99 -9.82
CA ASN A 772 41.45 0.52 -9.87
C ASN A 772 40.14 -0.14 -10.30
N LEU A 773 39.50 0.40 -11.33
CA LEU A 773 38.24 -0.12 -11.85
C LEU A 773 38.44 -1.55 -12.38
N THR A 774 37.79 -2.50 -11.72
CA THR A 774 38.00 -3.95 -11.91
C THR A 774 36.65 -4.65 -12.08
N ALA A 775 36.50 -5.44 -13.14
CA ALA A 775 35.35 -6.30 -13.36
C ALA A 775 35.50 -7.62 -12.59
N GLN A 776 34.42 -8.06 -11.95
CA GLN A 776 34.25 -9.45 -11.52
C GLN A 776 33.44 -10.20 -12.58
N LEU A 777 33.93 -11.36 -13.01
CA LEU A 777 33.32 -12.16 -14.06
C LEU A 777 32.57 -13.39 -13.54
N PRO A 778 31.50 -13.78 -14.25
CA PRO A 778 30.93 -15.11 -14.39
C PRO A 778 31.72 -16.23 -13.75
N ALA A 779 31.27 -16.73 -12.60
CA ALA A 779 31.68 -18.01 -12.06
C ALA A 779 31.13 -19.16 -12.94
N GLY A 780 31.59 -19.26 -14.20
CA GLY A 780 31.07 -20.21 -15.19
C GLY A 780 31.49 -20.02 -16.65
N SER A 781 32.60 -19.30 -16.97
CA SER A 781 33.06 -19.21 -18.36
C SER A 781 33.47 -20.59 -18.92
N SER A 782 33.41 -20.74 -20.24
CA SER A 782 33.84 -21.94 -20.97
C SER A 782 35.29 -22.36 -20.69
N ASP A 783 36.10 -21.42 -20.23
CA ASP A 783 37.56 -21.48 -20.17
C ASP A 783 38.08 -22.38 -19.04
N ILE A 784 37.20 -22.81 -18.12
CA ILE A 784 37.53 -23.79 -17.08
C ILE A 784 37.41 -25.25 -17.55
N PHE A 785 36.77 -25.50 -18.70
CA PHE A 785 36.55 -26.85 -19.23
C PHE A 785 37.60 -27.21 -20.29
N PRO A 786 37.97 -28.50 -20.43
CA PRO A 786 38.89 -28.93 -21.48
C PRO A 786 38.32 -28.68 -22.88
N SER A 787 39.10 -28.01 -23.72
CA SER A 787 38.91 -28.02 -25.17
C SER A 787 39.42 -29.36 -25.72
N ALA A 788 38.57 -30.09 -26.43
CA ALA A 788 38.92 -31.37 -27.02
C ALA A 788 38.31 -31.52 -28.42
N THR A 789 38.77 -32.52 -29.16
CA THR A 789 38.06 -33.06 -30.32
C THR A 789 37.93 -34.57 -30.13
N MET A 790 36.69 -35.02 -30.02
CA MET A 790 36.37 -36.43 -29.81
C MET A 790 35.82 -37.05 -31.09
N ASN A 791 36.36 -38.20 -31.48
CA ASN A 791 35.87 -38.99 -32.60
C ASN A 791 35.32 -40.33 -32.09
N LEU A 792 34.10 -40.64 -32.50
CA LEU A 792 33.37 -41.88 -32.21
C LEU A 792 33.00 -42.56 -33.53
N THR A 793 32.90 -43.89 -33.55
CA THR A 793 32.35 -44.64 -34.68
C THR A 793 31.21 -45.53 -34.19
N VAL A 794 30.09 -45.55 -34.92
CA VAL A 794 28.93 -46.38 -34.55
C VAL A 794 29.31 -47.86 -34.52
N ASN A 795 28.82 -48.58 -33.51
CA ASN A 795 29.13 -49.97 -33.17
C ASN A 795 30.60 -50.26 -32.80
N SER A 796 31.47 -49.25 -32.73
CA SER A 796 32.84 -49.38 -32.21
C SER A 796 32.89 -49.12 -30.70
N LYS A 797 33.68 -49.92 -29.97
CA LYS A 797 34.05 -49.67 -28.56
C LYS A 797 35.31 -48.82 -28.39
N SER A 798 35.83 -48.27 -29.49
CA SER A 798 37.02 -47.40 -29.52
C SER A 798 36.62 -45.97 -29.88
N SER A 799 37.11 -45.00 -29.12
CA SER A 799 37.00 -43.57 -29.38
C SER A 799 38.38 -42.94 -29.47
N LYS A 800 38.50 -41.76 -30.10
CA LYS A 800 39.72 -40.95 -30.05
C LYS A 800 39.43 -39.59 -29.43
N VAL A 801 40.25 -39.15 -28.47
CA VAL A 801 40.18 -37.81 -27.87
C VAL A 801 41.51 -37.12 -28.09
N ASN A 802 41.53 -36.02 -28.85
CA ASN A 802 42.76 -35.31 -29.23
C ASN A 802 43.83 -36.20 -29.91
N GLY A 803 43.40 -37.30 -30.54
CA GLY A 803 44.27 -38.32 -31.15
C GLY A 803 44.40 -39.61 -30.33
N ASP A 804 44.36 -39.51 -29.00
CA ASP A 804 44.50 -40.65 -28.08
C ASP A 804 43.32 -41.62 -28.18
N VAL A 805 43.62 -42.91 -28.33
CA VAL A 805 42.61 -43.97 -28.28
C VAL A 805 42.13 -44.19 -26.84
N LYS A 806 40.82 -44.13 -26.61
CA LYS A 806 40.15 -44.49 -25.36
C LYS A 806 39.13 -45.61 -25.62
N LYS A 807 38.87 -46.45 -24.61
CA LYS A 807 37.97 -47.62 -24.71
C LYS A 807 36.63 -47.32 -24.02
N MET A 808 35.54 -47.80 -24.61
CA MET A 808 34.17 -47.68 -24.08
C MET A 808 33.60 -49.06 -23.73
N ASP A 809 32.83 -49.15 -22.64
CA ASP A 809 32.15 -50.40 -22.26
C ASP A 809 31.03 -50.78 -23.24
N VAL A 810 30.30 -49.78 -23.73
CA VAL A 810 29.16 -49.89 -24.64
C VAL A 810 29.42 -48.97 -25.83
N ALA A 811 29.28 -49.51 -27.05
CA ALA A 811 29.49 -48.77 -28.28
C ALA A 811 28.35 -47.77 -28.55
N PRO A 812 28.61 -46.65 -29.27
CA PRO A 812 27.54 -45.80 -29.78
C PRO A 812 26.66 -46.58 -30.75
N ILE A 813 25.34 -46.41 -30.65
CA ILE A 813 24.36 -47.08 -31.52
C ILE A 813 23.48 -46.05 -32.24
N VAL A 814 22.90 -46.43 -33.38
CA VAL A 814 21.82 -45.66 -34.00
C VAL A 814 20.49 -46.36 -33.71
N LEU A 815 19.50 -45.60 -33.25
CA LEU A 815 18.13 -46.05 -33.02
C LEU A 815 17.17 -44.97 -33.52
N ASN A 816 16.27 -45.34 -34.43
CA ASN A 816 15.26 -44.44 -35.03
C ASN A 816 15.85 -43.12 -35.55
N GLY A 817 16.97 -43.19 -36.27
CA GLY A 817 17.67 -42.03 -36.84
C GLY A 817 18.51 -41.20 -35.85
N SER A 818 18.50 -41.51 -34.56
CA SER A 818 19.30 -40.82 -33.54
C SER A 818 20.47 -41.68 -33.04
N THR A 819 21.63 -41.05 -32.86
CA THR A 819 22.81 -41.69 -32.26
C THR A 819 22.73 -41.60 -30.73
N TYR A 820 22.96 -42.73 -30.06
CA TYR A 820 22.94 -42.88 -28.61
C TYR A 820 24.32 -43.26 -28.08
N VAL A 821 24.78 -42.59 -27.02
CA VAL A 821 26.10 -42.82 -26.39
C VAL A 821 25.97 -42.84 -24.86
N PRO A 822 26.80 -43.60 -24.11
CA PRO A 822 26.90 -43.44 -22.67
C PRO A 822 27.41 -42.03 -22.33
N VAL A 823 26.63 -41.22 -21.61
CA VAL A 823 26.93 -39.78 -21.41
C VAL A 823 28.32 -39.52 -20.81
N ARG A 824 28.78 -40.38 -19.89
CA ARG A 824 30.08 -40.27 -19.23
C ARG A 824 31.23 -40.20 -20.23
N VAL A 825 31.16 -40.95 -21.35
CA VAL A 825 32.18 -40.93 -22.41
C VAL A 825 32.41 -39.53 -22.98
N VAL A 826 31.36 -38.71 -23.07
CA VAL A 826 31.47 -37.32 -23.55
C VAL A 826 32.03 -36.42 -22.44
N LEU A 827 31.55 -36.58 -21.20
CA LEU A 827 32.01 -35.76 -20.07
C LEU A 827 33.47 -36.01 -19.68
N ASP A 828 33.96 -37.24 -19.83
CA ASP A 828 35.38 -37.59 -19.61
C ASP A 828 36.31 -36.85 -20.58
N ALA A 829 35.81 -36.42 -21.75
CA ALA A 829 36.57 -35.68 -22.76
C ALA A 829 36.40 -34.15 -22.68
N PHE A 830 35.19 -33.66 -22.35
CA PHE A 830 34.82 -32.23 -22.40
C PHE A 830 34.55 -31.60 -21.02
N GLY A 831 34.74 -32.36 -19.95
CA GLY A 831 34.42 -31.99 -18.57
C GLY A 831 32.92 -31.93 -18.24
N GLY A 832 32.62 -31.92 -16.94
CA GLY A 832 31.27 -31.96 -16.38
C GLY A 832 31.03 -33.22 -15.54
N GLU A 833 29.82 -33.34 -14.98
CA GLU A 833 29.42 -34.40 -14.06
C GLU A 833 28.10 -35.04 -14.52
N ALA A 834 27.95 -36.36 -14.33
CA ALA A 834 26.68 -37.06 -14.55
C ALA A 834 26.32 -37.95 -13.35
N LEU A 835 25.07 -37.82 -12.92
CA LEU A 835 24.48 -38.51 -11.77
C LEU A 835 23.34 -39.41 -12.24
N TRP A 836 23.16 -40.54 -11.57
CA TRP A 836 22.09 -41.50 -11.82
C TRP A 836 21.23 -41.66 -10.58
N ASN A 837 19.91 -41.45 -10.72
CA ASN A 837 18.93 -41.75 -9.68
C ASN A 837 18.16 -43.02 -10.06
N GLY A 838 18.47 -44.13 -9.39
CA GLY A 838 17.83 -45.43 -9.64
C GLY A 838 16.33 -45.46 -9.32
N SER A 839 15.87 -44.73 -8.31
CA SER A 839 14.44 -44.67 -7.95
C SER A 839 13.59 -43.88 -8.95
N ALA A 840 14.12 -42.77 -9.47
CA ALA A 840 13.44 -41.93 -10.47
C ALA A 840 13.73 -42.37 -11.92
N GLN A 841 14.65 -43.33 -12.12
CA GLN A 841 15.23 -43.69 -13.42
C GLN A 841 15.71 -42.46 -14.20
N SER A 842 16.29 -41.47 -13.50
CA SER A 842 16.73 -40.20 -14.09
C SER A 842 18.24 -40.08 -14.16
N VAL A 843 18.72 -39.42 -15.22
CA VAL A 843 20.11 -38.98 -15.37
C VAL A 843 20.15 -37.46 -15.27
N THR A 844 20.97 -36.94 -14.36
CA THR A 844 21.27 -35.51 -14.22
C THR A 844 22.66 -35.25 -14.78
N ILE A 845 22.81 -34.22 -15.60
CA ILE A 845 24.06 -33.87 -16.29
C ILE A 845 24.35 -32.39 -16.05
N MET A 846 25.59 -32.08 -15.70
CA MET A 846 26.00 -30.77 -15.20
C MET A 846 27.32 -30.34 -15.85
N ARG A 847 27.36 -29.17 -16.51
CA ARG A 847 28.57 -28.59 -17.11
C ARG A 847 28.48 -27.07 -17.14
N GLY A 848 29.29 -26.40 -16.32
CA GLY A 848 29.21 -24.95 -16.13
C GLY A 848 27.81 -24.54 -15.66
N GLU A 849 27.22 -23.52 -16.31
CA GLU A 849 25.82 -23.09 -16.11
C GLU A 849 24.75 -24.07 -16.67
N ARG A 850 25.13 -25.20 -17.27
CA ARG A 850 24.19 -26.12 -17.94
C ARG A 850 23.83 -27.28 -17.01
N PHE A 851 22.57 -27.28 -16.57
CA PHE A 851 21.90 -28.38 -15.88
C PHE A 851 20.87 -29.04 -16.83
N LEU A 852 20.94 -30.36 -16.96
CA LEU A 852 19.99 -31.17 -17.72
C LEU A 852 19.58 -32.40 -16.90
N GLU A 853 18.29 -32.58 -16.63
CA GLU A 853 17.75 -33.81 -16.02
C GLU A 853 16.76 -34.47 -16.98
N MET A 854 16.98 -35.76 -17.28
CA MET A 854 16.17 -36.55 -18.20
C MET A 854 15.76 -37.87 -17.55
N ILE A 855 14.52 -38.31 -17.78
CA ILE A 855 14.00 -39.59 -17.26
C ILE A 855 14.03 -40.64 -18.39
N VAL A 856 14.48 -41.86 -18.07
CA VAL A 856 14.55 -42.97 -19.04
C VAL A 856 13.18 -43.28 -19.63
N ASN A 857 13.15 -43.47 -20.95
CA ASN A 857 11.95 -43.66 -21.77
C ASN A 857 10.94 -42.50 -21.76
N GLN A 858 11.27 -41.33 -21.20
CA GLN A 858 10.43 -40.13 -21.27
C GLN A 858 11.04 -39.05 -22.18
N LYS A 859 10.18 -38.40 -22.96
CA LYS A 859 10.54 -37.27 -23.83
C LYS A 859 10.62 -35.92 -23.10
N GLY A 860 10.04 -35.83 -21.90
CA GLY A 860 10.15 -34.64 -21.05
C GLY A 860 11.52 -34.57 -20.37
N PHE A 861 12.09 -33.36 -20.32
CA PHE A 861 13.34 -33.09 -19.61
C PHE A 861 13.27 -31.73 -18.89
N VAL A 862 14.17 -31.54 -17.93
CA VAL A 862 14.35 -30.26 -17.22
C VAL A 862 15.70 -29.67 -17.61
N ARG A 863 15.70 -28.41 -18.07
CA ARG A 863 16.93 -27.64 -18.35
C ARG A 863 16.93 -26.36 -17.54
N ASN A 864 17.92 -26.21 -16.65
CA ASN A 864 18.01 -25.08 -15.71
C ASN A 864 16.65 -24.76 -15.04
N GLY A 865 15.95 -25.80 -14.57
CA GLY A 865 14.61 -25.73 -13.97
C GLY A 865 13.43 -25.42 -14.89
N SER A 866 13.63 -25.22 -16.20
CA SER A 866 12.54 -25.12 -17.17
C SER A 866 12.15 -26.50 -17.71
N ARG A 867 10.85 -26.80 -17.77
CA ARG A 867 10.33 -28.04 -18.36
C ARG A 867 10.29 -27.91 -19.89
N LEU A 868 10.85 -28.90 -20.59
CA LEU A 868 10.94 -28.95 -22.05
C LEU A 868 10.69 -30.38 -22.56
N THR A 869 10.54 -30.55 -23.87
CA THR A 869 10.30 -31.84 -24.53
C THR A 869 11.29 -32.04 -25.68
N SER A 870 11.84 -33.26 -25.82
CA SER A 870 12.70 -33.69 -26.92
C SER A 870 12.02 -34.76 -27.77
N ASP A 871 12.38 -34.89 -29.05
CA ASP A 871 11.81 -35.93 -29.93
C ASP A 871 12.18 -37.36 -29.51
N VAL A 872 13.26 -37.49 -28.74
CA VAL A 872 13.92 -38.73 -28.32
C VAL A 872 14.18 -38.73 -26.82
N ALA A 873 14.12 -39.92 -26.21
CA ALA A 873 14.26 -40.16 -24.78
C ALA A 873 15.54 -40.95 -24.48
N PRO A 874 16.21 -40.76 -23.33
CA PRO A 874 17.34 -41.61 -22.94
C PRO A 874 16.87 -43.04 -22.66
N ILE A 875 17.75 -44.00 -22.89
CA ILE A 875 17.46 -45.44 -22.80
C ILE A 875 18.49 -46.14 -21.91
N ILE A 876 18.12 -47.29 -21.34
CA ILE A 876 19.09 -48.20 -20.70
C ILE A 876 19.39 -49.35 -21.65
N ARG A 877 20.67 -49.59 -21.92
CA ARG A 877 21.14 -50.76 -22.69
C ARG A 877 22.45 -51.27 -22.11
N GLN A 878 22.57 -52.59 -21.94
CA GLN A 878 23.76 -53.24 -21.38
C GLN A 878 24.22 -52.63 -20.03
N GLY A 879 23.27 -52.31 -19.15
CA GLY A 879 23.57 -51.73 -17.82
C GLY A 879 24.13 -50.30 -17.83
N ARG A 880 24.05 -49.59 -18.97
CA ARG A 880 24.42 -48.17 -19.09
C ARG A 880 23.22 -47.35 -19.56
N THR A 881 23.12 -46.13 -19.05
CA THR A 881 22.19 -45.11 -19.57
C THR A 881 22.83 -44.45 -20.79
N LEU A 882 22.20 -44.60 -21.95
CA LEU A 882 22.62 -43.96 -23.19
C LEU A 882 21.70 -42.77 -23.47
N VAL A 883 22.29 -41.65 -23.84
CA VAL A 883 21.57 -40.40 -24.15
C VAL A 883 21.63 -40.10 -25.65
N PRO A 884 20.64 -39.40 -26.23
CA PRO A 884 20.71 -38.92 -27.61
C PRO A 884 21.85 -37.91 -27.75
N LEU A 885 22.92 -38.31 -28.45
CA LEU A 885 24.22 -37.64 -28.42
C LEU A 885 24.14 -36.17 -28.85
N ARG A 886 23.65 -35.91 -30.07
CA ARG A 886 23.58 -34.53 -30.61
C ARG A 886 22.81 -33.59 -29.67
N PHE A 887 21.60 -33.99 -29.31
CA PHE A 887 20.72 -33.20 -28.44
C PHE A 887 21.39 -32.87 -27.10
N VAL A 888 21.98 -33.87 -26.40
CA VAL A 888 22.63 -33.62 -25.10
C VAL A 888 23.88 -32.77 -25.26
N SER A 889 24.74 -33.06 -26.25
CA SER A 889 25.92 -32.24 -26.53
C SER A 889 25.56 -30.77 -26.78
N GLU A 890 24.55 -30.50 -27.59
CA GLU A 890 24.08 -29.14 -27.89
C GLU A 890 23.54 -28.42 -26.63
N GLN A 891 22.80 -29.11 -25.75
CA GLN A 891 22.37 -28.50 -24.47
C GLN A 891 23.55 -28.15 -23.56
N LEU A 892 24.66 -28.92 -23.64
CA LEU A 892 25.91 -28.70 -22.89
C LEU A 892 26.88 -27.72 -23.56
N GLY A 893 26.48 -27.10 -24.69
CA GLY A 893 27.30 -26.14 -25.43
C GLY A 893 28.41 -26.76 -26.29
N LEU A 894 28.28 -28.03 -26.68
CA LEU A 894 29.18 -28.74 -27.59
C LEU A 894 28.55 -28.89 -28.97
N THR A 895 29.38 -29.00 -30.01
CA THR A 895 28.97 -29.17 -31.41
C THR A 895 29.16 -30.61 -31.87
N VAL A 896 28.26 -31.14 -32.69
CA VAL A 896 28.31 -32.56 -33.15
C VAL A 896 28.15 -32.68 -34.67
N LYS A 897 29.24 -33.07 -35.34
CA LYS A 897 29.28 -33.41 -36.77
C LYS A 897 29.08 -34.91 -36.96
N TRP A 898 28.37 -35.28 -38.03
CA TRP A 898 28.11 -36.67 -38.42
C TRP A 898 28.54 -36.90 -39.87
N ASP A 899 29.32 -37.95 -40.10
CA ASP A 899 29.69 -38.43 -41.42
C ASP A 899 28.96 -39.75 -41.71
N GLN A 900 28.06 -39.71 -42.69
CA GLN A 900 27.25 -40.84 -43.13
C GLN A 900 28.08 -41.96 -43.76
N ASN A 901 29.16 -41.63 -44.46
CA ASN A 901 29.97 -42.57 -45.24
C ASN A 901 30.86 -43.40 -44.31
N THR A 902 31.55 -42.75 -43.37
CA THR A 902 32.42 -43.42 -42.41
C THR A 902 31.70 -43.87 -41.13
N LYS A 903 30.43 -43.48 -40.95
CA LYS A 903 29.64 -43.67 -39.72
C LYS A 903 30.34 -43.09 -38.48
N SER A 904 31.08 -42.00 -38.68
CA SER A 904 31.86 -41.32 -37.65
C SER A 904 31.12 -40.11 -37.11
N ILE A 905 31.33 -39.84 -35.83
CA ILE A 905 30.82 -38.66 -35.14
C ILE A 905 32.01 -37.89 -34.60
N THR A 906 32.10 -36.60 -34.91
CA THR A 906 33.10 -35.69 -34.34
C THR A 906 32.41 -34.69 -33.44
N ILE A 907 32.90 -34.57 -32.21
CA ILE A 907 32.43 -33.60 -31.20
C ILE A 907 33.55 -32.57 -30.99
N HIS A 908 33.18 -31.28 -30.89
CA HIS A 908 34.04 -30.17 -30.46
C HIS A 908 33.32 -29.34 -29.40
#